data_AF-A0A1Q6WIB4-F1
#
_entry.id   AF-A0A1Q6WIB4-F1
#
_cell.length_a   1.000
_cell.length_b   1.000
_cell.length_c   1.000
_cell.angle_alpha   90.00
_cell.angle_beta   90.00
_cell.angle_gamma   90.00
#
_symmetry.space_group_name_H-M   'P 1'
#
loop_
_entity.id
_entity.type
_entity.pdbx_description
1 polymer ?
#
loop_
_entity_poly.entity_id
_entity_poly.type
_entity_poly.pdbx_seq_one_letter_code
_entity_poly.pdbx_strand_id
1 'polypeptide(L)'
;MNNGVSMQPAAWGQVRVREPAGERVLGEALTIGGAGSDVVVPGVPAGAALSIRRSSGVWLVEPASEASVRFNGRPLDAERDLRREDVLSVGDAQVRVSDASRTLLKLSVEHLAGNVTIAPAGALAAVSPGDGGDEELEIEVPPALGVPQAGARVRATRASAKWLGWLAAAAVVVFLIGRLGSVAVEVHPEDARVRAPGALSLHLGGRLWVSPGPHRVRAEREGYLPAEAALVVHRGGAERLRLVLAKLPGQLQIDTAGVVAAVSIDGVTAGLAPGVIGVPAGERTISLRAPRYVDYTTTLGIEGAGARQELHVRLQPAWGALAVTAVPQGAHVSVDGVDSGAAPVSVAAPSGVRRIRIAASGWKTWESSVVLKGGQTLAVGPVTLGQPDAHLTVRSVPAGADVTIAGTHRGHTPLTVELPAGIAYPVVLSLPGYATWTRELFATAGSNLSAEARLAAVLARVRVSGEPADAELLVDGAPRGQTPQALLLPAVEHRIEVRKAGFIAFEAVLTPVPELERAVQYHLTPSDRGRALLESAPLIRSQIGYVLRLVPPGAFQMGSERREQGRRPNEGLRTVTLQRPFYIGVLPVTNGDFRRFRAEHASGYIDRQSIDLDSQPVTQVSWEDAAEFCNWLSHQEGLPPAYERSGTGLALARPVTRGYRLPTEAEWEYAARYGPSGQSYRFAWGDSPPVPLGVGNLAGGETGSSLPATLPGYRDDYPVVAPVGKFHPTALGLHDMSGNVSQWVNDYYESFVDPAPVSDPLGPAQGTLHVVRGASWKTASVSELRLAWRDTASGPEPTVGFRLARYADDPQ
;
A
#
# COMPACT_ATOMS: atom_id res chain seq x y z
N MET A 1 44.20 -47.09 1.90
CA MET A 1 43.29 -47.76 0.94
C MET A 1 42.51 -46.67 0.23
N ASN A 2 42.68 -46.58 -1.08
CA ASN A 2 41.95 -45.65 -1.96
C ASN A 2 40.44 -45.94 -1.90
N ASN A 3 39.63 -44.90 -1.78
CA ASN A 3 38.49 -44.70 -2.67
C ASN A 3 38.16 -43.21 -2.74
N GLY A 4 38.30 -42.68 -3.96
CA GLY A 4 38.25 -41.27 -4.26
C GLY A 4 36.91 -40.64 -3.93
N VAL A 5 36.98 -39.53 -3.20
CA VAL A 5 35.92 -38.53 -3.21
C VAL A 5 35.96 -37.89 -4.59
N SER A 6 35.04 -38.30 -5.45
CA SER A 6 34.67 -37.52 -6.63
C SER A 6 34.13 -36.18 -6.14
N MET A 7 34.97 -35.14 -6.12
CA MET A 7 34.48 -33.78 -6.20
C MET A 7 33.88 -33.60 -7.59
N GLN A 8 32.57 -33.76 -7.72
CA GLN A 8 31.87 -33.20 -8.87
C GLN A 8 31.83 -31.67 -8.71
N PRO A 9 32.09 -30.91 -9.79
CA PRO A 9 32.27 -29.47 -9.73
C PRO A 9 30.95 -28.75 -9.39
N ALA A 10 31.07 -27.70 -8.59
CA ALA A 10 29.98 -26.81 -8.22
C ALA A 10 29.32 -26.13 -9.44
N ALA A 11 27.99 -26.09 -9.39
CA ALA A 11 27.10 -25.05 -9.93
C ALA A 11 27.08 -24.84 -11.46
N TRP A 12 26.38 -25.74 -12.16
CA TRP A 12 25.80 -25.42 -13.47
C TRP A 12 24.75 -24.32 -13.25
N GLY A 13 24.75 -23.30 -14.11
CA GLY A 13 23.79 -22.21 -14.01
C GLY A 13 22.40 -22.73 -14.31
N GLN A 14 21.47 -22.62 -13.36
CA GLN A 14 20.09 -23.09 -13.57
C GLN A 14 19.19 -21.94 -14.01
N VAL A 15 18.31 -22.19 -14.98
CA VAL A 15 17.23 -21.27 -15.33
C VAL A 15 15.93 -21.80 -14.75
N ARG A 16 15.32 -21.05 -13.84
CA ARG A 16 14.00 -21.33 -13.27
C ARG A 16 12.97 -20.45 -13.94
N VAL A 17 12.00 -21.06 -14.61
CA VAL A 17 10.90 -20.36 -15.26
C VAL A 17 9.62 -20.66 -14.50
N ARG A 18 9.02 -19.63 -13.93
CA ARG A 18 7.67 -19.67 -13.36
C ARG A 18 6.69 -19.22 -14.43
N GLU A 19 5.81 -20.12 -14.79
CA GLU A 19 4.71 -19.93 -15.74
C GLU A 19 3.39 -20.30 -15.04
N PRO A 20 2.22 -20.05 -15.66
CA PRO A 20 0.95 -20.56 -15.16
C PRO A 20 0.91 -22.09 -14.92
N ALA A 21 1.85 -22.86 -15.49
CA ALA A 21 2.04 -24.30 -15.26
C ALA A 21 2.81 -24.66 -13.97
N GLY A 22 3.36 -23.68 -13.25
CA GLY A 22 4.29 -23.89 -12.13
C GLY A 22 5.73 -23.54 -12.48
N GLU A 23 6.68 -23.94 -11.62
CA GLU A 23 8.11 -23.62 -11.77
C GLU A 23 8.84 -24.78 -12.47
N ARG A 24 9.46 -24.50 -13.63
CA ARG A 24 10.31 -25.43 -14.39
C ARG A 24 11.77 -25.05 -14.20
N VAL A 25 12.67 -26.05 -14.16
CA VAL A 25 14.12 -25.84 -14.22
C VAL A 25 14.62 -26.28 -15.59
N LEU A 26 15.27 -25.37 -16.29
CA LEU A 26 15.93 -25.58 -17.57
C LEU A 26 17.45 -25.54 -17.38
N GLY A 27 18.18 -25.97 -18.42
CA GLY A 27 19.64 -25.97 -18.44
C GLY A 27 20.25 -24.56 -18.45
N GLU A 28 21.48 -24.42 -18.95
CA GLU A 28 22.21 -23.13 -18.94
C GLU A 28 21.75 -22.14 -20.03
N ALA A 29 20.78 -22.54 -20.85
CA ALA A 29 20.19 -21.72 -21.89
C ALA A 29 18.67 -21.89 -21.92
N LEU A 30 18.00 -20.83 -22.35
CA LEU A 30 16.56 -20.75 -22.50
C LEU A 30 16.23 -19.99 -23.78
N THR A 31 15.32 -20.52 -24.59
CA THR A 31 14.76 -19.84 -25.75
C THR A 31 13.32 -19.39 -25.49
N ILE A 32 13.00 -18.15 -25.86
CA ILE A 32 11.66 -17.58 -25.72
C ILE A 32 11.21 -17.09 -27.10
N GLY A 33 10.07 -17.58 -27.59
CA GLY A 33 9.65 -17.30 -28.96
C GLY A 33 8.37 -18.03 -29.36
N GLY A 34 8.14 -18.22 -30.65
CA GLY A 34 6.99 -18.98 -31.14
C GLY A 34 7.19 -20.49 -30.99
N ALA A 35 6.40 -21.26 -31.75
CA ALA A 35 6.45 -22.72 -31.74
C ALA A 35 7.90 -23.24 -31.92
N GLY A 36 8.31 -24.19 -31.07
CA GLY A 36 9.66 -24.76 -31.04
C GLY A 36 10.62 -24.14 -30.01
N SER A 37 10.21 -23.11 -29.27
CA SER A 37 10.98 -22.51 -28.17
C SER A 37 10.69 -23.17 -26.81
N ASP A 38 11.59 -23.03 -25.84
CA ASP A 38 11.43 -23.56 -24.46
C ASP A 38 10.27 -22.88 -23.70
N VAL A 39 10.09 -21.57 -23.93
CA VAL A 39 8.93 -20.77 -23.51
C VAL A 39 8.21 -20.30 -24.77
N VAL A 40 7.02 -20.85 -25.00
CA VAL A 40 6.21 -20.53 -26.18
C VAL A 40 5.35 -19.30 -25.90
N VAL A 41 5.48 -18.30 -26.75
CA VAL A 41 4.72 -17.07 -26.77
C VAL A 41 3.73 -17.11 -27.95
N PRO A 42 2.42 -17.21 -27.70
CA PRO A 42 1.42 -17.19 -28.77
C PRO A 42 1.52 -15.91 -29.60
N GLY A 43 1.38 -16.06 -30.93
CA GLY A 43 1.35 -14.92 -31.87
C GLY A 43 2.72 -14.49 -32.39
N VAL A 44 3.79 -15.14 -31.90
CA VAL A 44 5.16 -14.96 -32.41
C VAL A 44 5.42 -16.00 -33.50
N PRO A 45 6.12 -15.64 -34.61
CA PRO A 45 6.54 -16.61 -35.62
C PRO A 45 7.31 -17.80 -35.03
N ALA A 46 7.23 -18.96 -35.68
CA ALA A 46 7.92 -20.18 -35.22
C ALA A 46 9.43 -19.94 -35.09
N GLY A 47 10.05 -20.54 -34.06
CA GLY A 47 11.43 -20.32 -33.67
C GLY A 47 11.61 -19.33 -32.51
N ALA A 48 12.86 -19.20 -32.04
CA ALA A 48 13.20 -18.33 -30.93
C ALA A 48 13.12 -16.84 -31.33
N ALA A 49 12.46 -16.01 -30.52
CA ALA A 49 12.50 -14.55 -30.65
C ALA A 49 13.73 -13.99 -29.92
N LEU A 50 14.08 -14.59 -28.78
CA LEU A 50 15.30 -14.31 -28.05
C LEU A 50 15.84 -15.60 -27.44
N SER A 51 17.12 -15.56 -27.11
CA SER A 51 17.80 -16.58 -26.32
C SER A 51 18.40 -15.93 -25.08
N ILE A 52 18.36 -16.66 -23.97
CA ILE A 52 19.04 -16.32 -22.73
C ILE A 52 20.07 -17.39 -22.49
N ARG A 53 21.33 -16.99 -22.32
CA ARG A 53 22.45 -17.90 -22.12
C ARG A 53 23.37 -17.37 -21.03
N ARG A 54 24.11 -18.27 -20.40
CA ARG A 54 25.14 -17.90 -19.44
C ARG A 54 26.51 -17.80 -20.12
N SER A 55 27.23 -16.72 -19.88
CA SER A 55 28.62 -16.55 -20.33
C SER A 55 29.43 -15.84 -19.26
N SER A 56 30.62 -16.35 -18.92
CA SER A 56 31.51 -15.77 -17.91
C SER A 56 30.85 -15.47 -16.55
N GLY A 57 29.83 -16.25 -16.17
CA GLY A 57 29.10 -16.08 -14.91
C GLY A 57 28.00 -15.00 -14.93
N VAL A 58 27.71 -14.41 -16.09
CA VAL A 58 26.64 -13.43 -16.32
C VAL A 58 25.58 -14.05 -17.25
N TRP A 59 24.32 -13.71 -17.01
CA TRP A 59 23.22 -14.09 -17.89
C TRP A 59 23.07 -13.03 -18.97
N LEU A 60 23.10 -13.46 -20.22
CA LEU A 60 23.02 -12.63 -21.41
C LEU A 60 21.72 -12.94 -22.15
N VAL A 61 21.02 -11.90 -22.57
CA VAL A 61 19.88 -12.00 -23.47
C VAL A 61 20.27 -11.49 -24.85
N GLU A 62 19.94 -12.26 -25.87
CA GLU A 62 20.29 -11.99 -27.26
C GLU A 62 19.05 -12.18 -28.15
N PRO A 63 18.76 -11.25 -29.09
CA PRO A 63 17.68 -11.45 -30.06
C PRO A 63 18.04 -12.60 -31.02
N ALA A 64 17.09 -13.49 -31.30
CA ALA A 64 17.31 -14.71 -32.09
C ALA A 64 16.60 -14.71 -33.47
N SER A 65 15.66 -13.78 -33.71
CA SER A 65 14.97 -13.63 -35.00
C SER A 65 14.51 -12.17 -35.22
N GLU A 66 13.88 -11.87 -36.37
CA GLU A 66 13.32 -10.53 -36.69
C GLU A 66 12.10 -10.12 -35.83
N ALA A 67 11.78 -10.87 -34.77
CA ALA A 67 10.71 -10.51 -33.84
C ALA A 67 11.05 -9.22 -33.07
N SER A 68 10.06 -8.33 -32.93
CA SER A 68 10.22 -7.08 -32.17
C SER A 68 10.25 -7.34 -30.65
N VAL A 69 11.41 -7.75 -30.16
CA VAL A 69 11.68 -7.93 -28.73
C VAL A 69 11.98 -6.57 -28.10
N ARG A 70 11.40 -6.30 -26.93
CA ARG A 70 11.77 -5.15 -26.11
C ARG A 70 12.45 -5.59 -24.81
N PHE A 71 13.54 -4.94 -24.46
CA PHE A 71 14.22 -5.04 -23.18
C PHE A 71 13.98 -3.74 -22.41
N ASN A 72 13.30 -3.82 -21.26
CA ASN A 72 12.92 -2.67 -20.43
C ASN A 72 12.24 -1.55 -21.27
N GLY A 73 11.35 -1.93 -22.19
CA GLY A 73 10.57 -1.03 -23.04
C GLY A 73 11.28 -0.55 -24.32
N ARG A 74 12.58 -0.83 -24.50
CA ARG A 74 13.37 -0.45 -25.70
C ARG A 74 13.60 -1.65 -26.61
N PRO A 75 13.70 -1.48 -27.94
CA PRO A 75 14.09 -2.56 -28.84
C PRO A 75 15.38 -3.25 -28.39
N LEU A 76 15.39 -4.58 -28.42
CA LEU A 76 16.58 -5.38 -28.15
C LEU A 76 17.30 -5.66 -29.47
N ASP A 77 18.20 -4.76 -29.86
CA ASP A 77 18.91 -4.85 -31.15
C ASP A 77 20.28 -5.56 -31.05
N ALA A 78 20.74 -5.84 -29.83
CA ALA A 78 22.03 -6.46 -29.53
C ALA A 78 21.98 -7.17 -28.17
N GLU A 79 22.99 -8.00 -27.90
CA GLU A 79 23.16 -8.69 -26.62
C GLU A 79 23.18 -7.73 -25.41
N ARG A 80 22.53 -8.13 -24.31
CA ARG A 80 22.47 -7.38 -23.04
C ARG A 80 22.62 -8.30 -21.83
N ASP A 81 23.18 -7.76 -20.76
CA ASP A 81 23.20 -8.42 -19.46
C ASP A 81 21.79 -8.40 -18.84
N LEU A 82 21.36 -9.55 -18.31
CA LEU A 82 20.17 -9.66 -17.48
C LEU A 82 20.50 -9.40 -16.01
N ARG A 83 19.67 -8.57 -15.39
CA ARG A 83 19.71 -8.23 -13.98
C ARG A 83 18.33 -8.48 -13.36
N ARG A 84 18.31 -8.55 -12.04
CA ARG A 84 17.07 -8.60 -11.28
C ARG A 84 16.21 -7.36 -11.61
N GLU A 85 14.91 -7.58 -11.72
CA GLU A 85 13.85 -6.66 -12.14
C GLU A 85 13.83 -6.29 -13.64
N ASP A 86 14.73 -6.81 -14.46
CA ASP A 86 14.62 -6.61 -15.91
C ASP A 86 13.35 -7.26 -16.46
N VAL A 87 12.79 -6.62 -17.49
CA VAL A 87 11.56 -7.03 -18.16
C VAL A 87 11.82 -7.18 -19.65
N LEU A 88 11.58 -8.38 -20.17
CA LEU A 88 11.57 -8.67 -21.60
C LEU A 88 10.13 -8.68 -22.09
N SER A 89 9.86 -8.05 -23.23
CA SER A 89 8.58 -8.13 -23.92
C SER A 89 8.79 -8.81 -25.27
N VAL A 90 8.07 -9.91 -25.49
CA VAL A 90 8.10 -10.67 -26.73
C VAL A 90 6.67 -10.79 -27.20
N GLY A 91 6.32 -10.14 -28.32
CA GLY A 91 4.92 -10.00 -28.73
C GLY A 91 4.08 -9.42 -27.59
N ASP A 92 3.08 -10.19 -27.15
CA ASP A 92 2.16 -9.82 -26.07
C ASP A 92 2.56 -10.40 -24.69
N ALA A 93 3.65 -11.16 -24.59
CA ALA A 93 4.13 -11.70 -23.31
C ALA A 93 5.15 -10.78 -22.63
N GLN A 94 5.08 -10.73 -21.30
CA GLN A 94 6.10 -10.13 -20.46
C GLN A 94 6.85 -11.21 -19.68
N VAL A 95 8.18 -11.07 -19.63
CA VAL A 95 9.06 -11.96 -18.88
C VAL A 95 9.84 -11.12 -17.88
N ARG A 96 9.56 -11.30 -16.59
CA ARG A 96 10.21 -10.56 -15.51
C ARG A 96 11.31 -11.40 -14.88
N VAL A 97 12.49 -10.80 -14.73
CA VAL A 97 13.63 -11.40 -14.04
C VAL A 97 13.52 -11.11 -12.54
N SER A 98 13.36 -12.13 -11.71
CA SER A 98 13.28 -11.99 -10.24
C SER A 98 14.61 -12.33 -9.54
N ASP A 99 15.51 -13.04 -10.23
CA ASP A 99 16.86 -13.36 -9.78
C ASP A 99 17.74 -13.55 -11.02
N ALA A 100 18.97 -13.04 -10.98
CA ALA A 100 19.98 -13.19 -12.04
C ALA A 100 21.36 -13.32 -11.40
N SER A 101 21.47 -14.19 -10.39
CA SER A 101 22.73 -14.50 -9.72
C SER A 101 23.67 -15.33 -10.61
N ARG A 102 24.93 -15.46 -10.19
CA ARG A 102 25.93 -16.26 -10.91
C ARG A 102 25.51 -17.71 -11.14
N THR A 103 24.63 -18.27 -10.30
CA THR A 103 24.26 -19.69 -10.33
C THR A 103 22.80 -19.92 -10.67
N LEU A 104 21.97 -18.88 -10.67
CA LEU A 104 20.52 -19.01 -10.83
C LEU A 104 19.91 -17.80 -11.53
N LEU A 105 19.15 -18.07 -12.60
CA LEU A 105 18.24 -17.11 -13.22
C LEU A 105 16.80 -17.51 -12.87
N LYS A 106 15.99 -16.60 -12.34
CA LYS A 106 14.55 -16.82 -12.11
C LYS A 106 13.72 -15.88 -12.97
N LEU A 107 12.88 -16.45 -13.82
CA LEU A 107 11.99 -15.73 -14.73
C LEU A 107 10.54 -16.00 -14.37
N SER A 108 9.68 -14.98 -14.45
CA SER A 108 8.23 -15.12 -14.42
C SER A 108 7.69 -14.72 -15.79
N VAL A 109 6.96 -15.62 -16.44
CA VAL A 109 6.38 -15.38 -17.77
C VAL A 109 4.88 -15.15 -17.62
N GLU A 110 4.42 -14.02 -18.12
CA GLU A 110 3.02 -13.61 -18.11
C GLU A 110 2.58 -13.34 -19.56
N HIS A 111 1.63 -14.14 -20.06
CA HIS A 111 0.94 -13.87 -21.31
C HIS A 111 -0.27 -12.98 -20.98
N LEU A 112 -0.17 -11.68 -21.28
CA LEU A 112 -1.13 -10.61 -20.96
C LEU A 112 -1.98 -10.79 -19.68
N ALA A 113 -1.53 -10.14 -18.61
CA ALA A 113 -2.45 -9.55 -17.65
C ALA A 113 -3.11 -8.33 -18.31
N GLY A 114 -4.39 -8.45 -18.70
CA GLY A 114 -5.22 -7.27 -18.84
C GLY A 114 -5.31 -6.58 -17.49
N ASN A 115 -4.56 -5.49 -17.30
CA ASN A 115 -4.85 -4.39 -16.37
C ASN A 115 -3.85 -3.22 -16.59
N VAL A 116 -3.96 -2.57 -17.73
CA VAL A 116 -4.04 -1.10 -17.74
C VAL A 116 -5.36 -0.80 -18.40
N THR A 117 -6.29 -0.21 -17.63
CA THR A 117 -7.57 0.26 -18.10
C THR A 117 -7.34 1.27 -19.23
N ILE A 118 -7.45 0.84 -20.48
CA ILE A 118 -7.72 1.78 -21.57
C ILE A 118 -9.21 2.09 -21.41
N ALA A 119 -9.50 3.32 -20.99
CA ALA A 119 -10.86 3.84 -20.98
C ALA A 119 -11.51 3.57 -22.35
N PRO A 120 -12.81 3.25 -22.41
CA PRO A 120 -13.48 2.99 -23.68
C PRO A 120 -13.20 4.15 -24.63
N ALA A 121 -12.83 3.84 -25.88
CA ALA A 121 -12.75 4.83 -26.94
C ALA A 121 -14.16 5.39 -27.17
N GLY A 122 -14.47 6.48 -26.46
CA GLY A 122 -15.72 7.20 -26.51
C GLY A 122 -15.61 8.46 -25.66
N ALA A 123 -15.82 9.62 -26.31
CA ALA A 123 -15.81 10.99 -25.78
C ALA A 123 -14.44 11.70 -25.70
N LEU A 124 -13.89 12.05 -26.86
CA LEU A 124 -13.26 13.37 -26.99
C LEU A 124 -14.38 14.42 -26.96
N ALA A 125 -14.65 15.00 -25.79
CA ALA A 125 -15.08 16.39 -25.60
C ALA A 125 -15.55 16.59 -24.15
N ALA A 126 -14.64 17.04 -23.29
CA ALA A 126 -14.98 17.82 -22.10
C ALA A 126 -13.74 18.62 -21.68
N VAL A 127 -13.57 19.80 -22.29
CA VAL A 127 -12.82 20.89 -21.67
C VAL A 127 -13.76 21.53 -20.64
N SER A 128 -13.19 21.82 -19.46
CA SER A 128 -13.85 22.21 -18.22
C SER A 128 -14.92 23.32 -18.33
N PRO A 129 -15.93 23.30 -17.43
CA PRO A 129 -16.75 24.46 -17.13
C PRO A 129 -16.01 25.38 -16.15
N GLY A 130 -15.89 26.65 -16.51
CA GLY A 130 -15.37 27.71 -15.65
C GLY A 130 -16.18 28.98 -15.88
N ASP A 131 -16.93 29.33 -14.84
CA ASP A 131 -17.49 30.63 -14.49
C ASP A 131 -18.43 31.37 -15.46
N GLY A 132 -19.70 31.40 -15.03
CA GLY A 132 -20.30 32.68 -14.61
C GLY A 132 -21.35 33.28 -15.54
N GLY A 133 -22.57 33.40 -15.02
CA GLY A 133 -23.52 34.44 -15.40
C GLY A 133 -24.85 33.94 -15.94
N ASP A 134 -25.84 33.87 -15.04
CA ASP A 134 -27.25 33.67 -15.37
C ASP A 134 -27.88 34.90 -16.05
N GLU A 135 -29.01 34.60 -16.70
CA GLU A 135 -30.17 35.45 -17.05
C GLU A 135 -30.27 36.11 -18.44
N GLU A 136 -31.11 35.44 -19.24
CA GLU A 136 -32.30 35.92 -19.98
C GLU A 136 -32.21 36.88 -21.20
N LEU A 137 -32.97 36.45 -22.22
CA LEU A 137 -33.56 37.11 -23.41
C LEU A 137 -33.56 38.65 -23.38
N GLU A 138 -33.32 39.40 -24.46
CA GLU A 138 -33.96 39.38 -25.79
C GLU A 138 -33.31 40.49 -26.68
N ILE A 139 -33.57 40.49 -28.01
CA ILE A 139 -33.53 41.68 -28.94
C ILE A 139 -32.11 42.18 -29.38
N GLU A 140 -31.75 42.60 -30.60
CA GLU A 140 -32.27 42.62 -32.00
C GLU A 140 -31.23 43.36 -32.91
N VAL A 141 -31.21 43.05 -34.23
CA VAL A 141 -31.18 44.00 -35.40
C VAL A 141 -29.86 44.80 -35.66
N PRO A 142 -29.53 45.44 -36.83
CA PRO A 142 -30.12 45.61 -38.20
C PRO A 142 -29.09 45.28 -39.33
N PRO A 143 -29.06 45.94 -40.52
CA PRO A 143 -30.02 46.01 -41.62
C PRO A 143 -29.42 45.47 -42.94
N ALA A 144 -30.27 45.15 -43.92
CA ALA A 144 -29.91 45.35 -45.33
C ALA A 144 -30.59 46.66 -45.79
N LEU A 145 -29.82 47.75 -45.86
CA LEU A 145 -30.26 49.06 -46.37
C LEU A 145 -29.33 49.55 -47.49
N GLY A 146 -29.96 49.93 -48.61
CA GLY A 146 -29.38 50.76 -49.67
C GLY A 146 -28.59 49.98 -50.73
N VAL A 147 -28.83 50.15 -52.03
CA VAL A 147 -28.91 51.42 -52.77
C VAL A 147 -29.97 51.38 -53.89
N PRO A 148 -30.68 52.51 -54.14
CA PRO A 148 -31.66 52.67 -55.23
C PRO A 148 -31.05 53.24 -56.53
N GLN A 149 -31.81 53.05 -57.62
CA GLN A 149 -31.98 53.88 -58.81
C GLN A 149 -30.79 54.68 -59.38
N ALA A 150 -30.50 54.42 -60.65
CA ALA A 150 -30.15 55.47 -61.61
C ALA A 150 -31.04 55.34 -62.86
N GLY A 151 -32.09 56.16 -62.91
CA GLY A 151 -32.72 56.50 -64.18
C GLY A 151 -31.88 57.56 -64.89
N ALA A 152 -31.72 57.42 -66.20
CA ALA A 152 -31.41 58.56 -67.06
C ALA A 152 -32.21 58.45 -68.36
N ARG A 153 -33.00 59.50 -68.56
CA ARG A 153 -33.91 59.77 -69.67
C ARG A 153 -33.19 59.78 -71.02
N VAL A 154 -33.85 59.31 -72.07
CA VAL A 154 -33.76 59.94 -73.40
C VAL A 154 -35.17 60.08 -73.98
N ARG A 155 -35.41 61.26 -74.56
CA ARG A 155 -36.69 61.81 -75.05
C ARG A 155 -37.22 61.14 -76.32
N ALA A 156 -38.55 61.15 -76.37
CA ALA A 156 -39.47 61.18 -77.50
C ALA A 156 -38.94 61.28 -78.94
N THR A 157 -39.56 60.49 -79.83
CA THR A 157 -40.09 60.96 -81.11
C THR A 157 -41.41 60.22 -81.45
N ARG A 158 -42.24 60.88 -82.26
CA ARG A 158 -43.64 60.57 -82.60
C ARG A 158 -43.78 59.58 -83.78
N ALA A 159 -45.03 59.08 -83.89
CA ALA A 159 -45.74 58.57 -85.07
C ALA A 159 -45.37 57.12 -85.47
N SER A 160 -46.27 56.23 -85.89
CA SER A 160 -47.69 56.33 -86.26
C SER A 160 -48.28 54.92 -86.40
N ALA A 161 -49.54 54.77 -86.00
CA ALA A 161 -50.62 53.96 -86.57
C ALA A 161 -50.34 52.58 -87.22
N LYS A 162 -51.05 51.56 -86.68
CA LYS A 162 -52.00 50.63 -87.33
C LYS A 162 -51.90 49.25 -86.67
N TRP A 163 -52.82 48.91 -85.76
CA TRP A 163 -54.13 48.29 -86.00
C TRP A 163 -54.08 46.77 -86.21
N LEU A 164 -54.82 46.12 -85.31
CA LEU A 164 -55.69 44.95 -85.50
C LEU A 164 -55.09 43.59 -85.85
N GLY A 165 -55.18 42.69 -84.85
CA GLY A 165 -55.11 41.24 -85.05
C GLY A 165 -55.33 40.41 -83.77
N TRP A 166 -55.15 41.00 -82.57
CA TRP A 166 -55.13 40.22 -81.31
C TRP A 166 -56.16 40.64 -80.24
N LEU A 167 -57.12 41.52 -80.55
CA LEU A 167 -58.14 41.96 -79.58
C LEU A 167 -59.35 41.01 -79.45
N ALA A 168 -59.63 40.15 -80.42
CA ALA A 168 -60.73 39.19 -80.33
C ALA A 168 -60.39 37.96 -79.46
N ALA A 169 -59.14 37.46 -79.52
CA ALA A 169 -58.67 36.41 -78.62
C ALA A 169 -58.45 36.95 -77.18
N ALA A 170 -57.92 38.17 -77.05
CA ALA A 170 -57.71 38.80 -75.74
C ALA A 170 -59.02 39.12 -75.01
N ALA A 171 -60.10 39.52 -75.70
CA ALA A 171 -61.40 39.79 -75.06
C ALA A 171 -62.09 38.53 -74.55
N VAL A 172 -61.99 37.40 -75.27
CA VAL A 172 -62.52 36.09 -74.81
C VAL A 172 -61.71 35.54 -73.64
N VAL A 173 -60.38 35.70 -73.67
CA VAL A 173 -59.49 35.30 -72.57
C VAL A 173 -59.69 36.19 -71.34
N VAL A 174 -59.86 37.50 -71.48
CA VAL A 174 -60.15 38.43 -70.36
C VAL A 174 -61.56 38.19 -69.77
N PHE A 175 -62.56 37.86 -70.60
CA PHE A 175 -63.91 37.52 -70.14
C PHE A 175 -63.97 36.16 -69.41
N LEU A 176 -63.18 35.17 -69.85
CA LEU A 176 -63.06 33.86 -69.17
C LEU A 176 -62.25 33.97 -67.86
N ILE A 177 -61.15 34.72 -67.83
CA ILE A 177 -60.32 34.91 -66.63
C ILE A 177 -61.09 35.68 -65.54
N GLY A 178 -61.95 36.66 -65.90
CA GLY A 178 -62.80 37.38 -64.94
C GLY A 178 -63.88 36.53 -64.24
N ARG A 179 -64.04 35.25 -64.61
CA ARG A 179 -64.93 34.29 -63.94
C ARG A 179 -64.22 33.29 -63.02
N LEU A 180 -62.89 33.31 -62.97
CA LEU A 180 -62.09 32.42 -62.12
C LEU A 180 -61.86 33.02 -60.72
N GLY A 181 -61.74 32.17 -59.70
CA GLY A 181 -61.16 32.53 -58.40
C GLY A 181 -59.64 32.39 -58.46
N SER A 182 -58.93 33.05 -57.54
CA SER A 182 -57.46 33.01 -57.47
C SER A 182 -56.99 32.58 -56.09
N VAL A 183 -56.15 31.55 -56.03
CA VAL A 183 -55.59 31.00 -54.79
C VAL A 183 -54.09 31.22 -54.83
N ALA A 184 -53.48 31.74 -53.75
CA ALA A 184 -52.03 31.76 -53.66
C ALA A 184 -51.52 30.34 -53.36
N VAL A 185 -50.64 29.80 -54.21
CA VAL A 185 -50.08 28.46 -54.00
C VAL A 185 -48.59 28.60 -53.74
N GLU A 186 -48.18 28.23 -52.54
CA GLU A 186 -46.79 28.08 -52.18
C GLU A 186 -46.43 26.60 -52.35
N VAL A 187 -45.59 26.28 -53.34
CA VAL A 187 -45.16 24.92 -53.60
C VAL A 187 -43.66 24.79 -53.35
N HIS A 188 -43.26 23.78 -52.59
CA HIS A 188 -41.86 23.44 -52.36
C HIS A 188 -41.63 22.02 -52.88
N PRO A 189 -40.72 21.82 -53.84
CA PRO A 189 -39.85 22.81 -54.51
C PRO A 189 -40.61 23.74 -55.48
N GLU A 190 -40.10 24.96 -55.68
CA GLU A 190 -40.78 26.06 -56.39
C GLU A 190 -41.09 25.79 -57.87
N ASP A 191 -40.35 24.87 -58.51
CA ASP A 191 -40.51 24.48 -59.91
C ASP A 191 -41.54 23.34 -60.14
N ALA A 192 -42.23 22.88 -59.09
CA ALA A 192 -43.26 21.86 -59.22
C ALA A 192 -44.48 22.36 -60.01
N ARG A 193 -45.02 21.50 -60.88
CA ARG A 193 -46.20 21.81 -61.71
C ARG A 193 -47.47 21.65 -60.89
N VAL A 194 -48.21 22.74 -60.69
CA VAL A 194 -49.48 22.76 -59.95
C VAL A 194 -50.67 22.79 -60.92
N ARG A 195 -51.66 21.92 -60.71
CA ARG A 195 -52.90 21.84 -61.51
C ARG A 195 -54.11 21.55 -60.61
N ALA A 196 -55.31 21.84 -61.09
CA ALA A 196 -56.55 21.31 -60.51
C ALA A 196 -57.16 20.29 -61.49
N PRO A 197 -56.91 18.98 -61.31
CA PRO A 197 -57.45 17.96 -62.20
C PRO A 197 -58.98 18.02 -62.28
N GLY A 198 -59.54 17.95 -63.49
CA GLY A 198 -60.99 18.03 -63.72
C GLY A 198 -61.55 19.45 -63.88
N ALA A 199 -60.72 20.49 -63.77
CA ALA A 199 -61.11 21.88 -64.01
C ALA A 199 -60.14 22.59 -64.97
N LEU A 200 -60.63 23.63 -65.66
CA LEU A 200 -59.75 24.54 -66.41
C LEU A 200 -58.98 25.39 -65.38
N SER A 201 -57.68 25.10 -65.22
CA SER A 201 -56.81 25.77 -64.24
C SER A 201 -55.53 26.32 -64.86
N LEU A 202 -55.12 27.53 -64.46
CA LEU A 202 -53.87 28.17 -64.88
C LEU A 202 -53.03 28.54 -63.66
N HIS A 203 -51.78 28.07 -63.58
CA HIS A 203 -50.83 28.45 -62.53
C HIS A 203 -49.84 29.49 -63.10
N LEU A 204 -49.93 30.74 -62.61
CA LEU A 204 -49.08 31.85 -63.08
C LEU A 204 -48.79 32.81 -61.93
N GLY A 205 -47.52 33.19 -61.75
CA GLY A 205 -47.11 34.17 -60.73
C GLY A 205 -47.38 33.74 -59.28
N GLY A 206 -47.21 32.45 -58.97
CA GLY A 206 -47.46 31.88 -57.63
C GLY A 206 -48.95 31.78 -57.25
N ARG A 207 -49.86 31.96 -58.22
CA ARG A 207 -51.30 31.86 -58.02
C ARG A 207 -51.94 30.87 -58.96
N LEU A 208 -52.83 30.04 -58.43
CA LEU A 208 -53.66 29.12 -59.19
C LEU A 208 -55.02 29.75 -59.47
N TRP A 209 -55.35 29.88 -60.74
CA TRP A 209 -56.63 30.39 -61.23
C TRP A 209 -57.52 29.22 -61.63
N VAL A 210 -58.69 29.08 -61.01
CA VAL A 210 -59.64 27.98 -61.24
C VAL A 210 -61.07 28.45 -60.97
N SER A 211 -62.09 27.81 -61.54
CA SER A 211 -63.49 28.20 -61.32
C SER A 211 -63.88 28.11 -59.84
N PRO A 212 -64.80 28.96 -59.32
CA PRO A 212 -65.27 28.82 -57.94
C PRO A 212 -65.91 27.46 -57.67
N GLY A 213 -65.73 26.92 -56.46
CA GLY A 213 -66.24 25.60 -56.05
C GLY A 213 -65.17 24.69 -55.44
N PRO A 214 -65.53 23.45 -55.04
CA PRO A 214 -64.59 22.48 -54.50
C PRO A 214 -63.66 21.93 -55.58
N HIS A 215 -62.35 22.01 -55.34
CA HIS A 215 -61.31 21.48 -56.21
C HIS A 215 -60.31 20.66 -55.42
N ARG A 216 -59.66 19.72 -56.12
CA ARG A 216 -58.46 19.06 -55.64
C ARG A 216 -57.27 19.64 -56.41
N VAL A 217 -56.34 20.28 -55.71
CA VAL A 217 -55.13 20.82 -56.29
C VAL A 217 -54.03 19.79 -56.15
N ARG A 218 -53.36 19.45 -57.25
CA ARG A 218 -52.28 18.49 -57.33
C ARG A 218 -51.00 19.18 -57.81
N ALA A 219 -49.91 18.98 -57.08
CA ALA A 219 -48.58 19.41 -57.47
C ALA A 219 -47.71 18.19 -57.80
N GLU A 220 -46.99 18.25 -58.92
CA GLU A 220 -46.14 17.17 -59.42
C GLU A 220 -44.77 17.70 -59.82
N ARG A 221 -43.71 16.96 -59.47
CA ARG A 221 -42.35 17.17 -59.96
C ARG A 221 -41.69 15.82 -60.15
N GLU A 222 -40.93 15.66 -61.23
CA GLU A 222 -40.12 14.47 -61.46
C GLU A 222 -39.14 14.25 -60.30
N GLY A 223 -39.03 13.01 -59.80
CA GLY A 223 -38.23 12.69 -58.62
C GLY A 223 -38.93 12.94 -57.27
N TYR A 224 -40.17 13.40 -57.25
CA TYR A 224 -40.93 13.65 -56.02
C TYR A 224 -42.28 12.93 -56.03
N LEU A 225 -42.81 12.62 -54.84
CA LEU A 225 -44.18 12.15 -54.69
C LEU A 225 -45.16 13.31 -54.96
N PRO A 226 -46.25 13.08 -55.71
CA PRO A 226 -47.25 14.12 -55.95
C PRO A 226 -47.93 14.52 -54.65
N ALA A 227 -48.11 15.82 -54.44
CA ALA A 227 -48.84 16.37 -53.29
C ALA A 227 -50.23 16.83 -53.73
N GLU A 228 -51.27 16.44 -52.99
CA GLU A 228 -52.66 16.80 -53.29
C GLU A 228 -53.35 17.42 -52.08
N ALA A 229 -54.16 18.45 -52.31
CA ALA A 229 -54.99 19.06 -51.28
C ALA A 229 -56.37 19.44 -51.83
N ALA A 230 -57.41 19.23 -51.02
CA ALA A 230 -58.75 19.71 -51.32
C ALA A 230 -58.87 21.18 -50.87
N LEU A 231 -59.48 22.01 -51.71
CA LEU A 231 -59.73 23.41 -51.42
C LEU A 231 -61.04 23.84 -52.07
N VAL A 232 -61.83 24.63 -51.36
CA VAL A 232 -63.01 25.31 -51.92
C VAL A 232 -62.59 26.72 -52.31
N VAL A 233 -62.72 27.05 -53.59
CA VAL A 233 -62.30 28.34 -54.13
C VAL A 233 -63.49 29.30 -54.19
N HIS A 234 -63.37 30.44 -53.50
CA HIS A 234 -64.40 31.49 -53.51
C HIS A 234 -64.05 32.63 -54.46
N ARG A 235 -65.06 33.37 -54.90
CA ARG A 235 -64.88 34.53 -55.78
C ARG A 235 -64.38 35.72 -54.95
N GLY A 236 -63.17 36.21 -55.22
CA GLY A 236 -62.54 37.28 -54.44
C GLY A 236 -61.90 36.84 -53.12
N GLY A 237 -61.78 35.53 -52.88
CA GLY A 237 -61.14 34.97 -51.70
C GLY A 237 -59.62 35.15 -51.67
N ALA A 238 -59.05 35.15 -50.46
CA ALA A 238 -57.62 35.25 -50.20
C ALA A 238 -57.01 33.90 -49.77
N GLU A 239 -57.58 32.77 -50.25
CA GLU A 239 -57.13 31.44 -49.84
C GLU A 239 -55.65 31.22 -50.21
N ARG A 240 -54.93 30.58 -49.29
CA ARG A 240 -53.54 30.16 -49.49
C ARG A 240 -53.45 28.67 -49.33
N LEU A 241 -52.75 28.01 -50.24
CA LEU A 241 -52.49 26.59 -50.20
C LEU A 241 -50.98 26.37 -50.22
N ARG A 242 -50.46 25.60 -49.25
CA ARG A 242 -49.06 25.19 -49.22
C ARG A 242 -48.95 23.71 -49.56
N LEU A 243 -48.15 23.37 -50.57
CA LEU A 243 -47.89 22.00 -50.99
C LEU A 243 -46.39 21.73 -50.91
N VAL A 244 -45.97 20.79 -50.06
CA VAL A 244 -44.56 20.37 -49.94
C VAL A 244 -44.46 18.96 -50.48
N LEU A 245 -43.72 18.78 -51.58
CA LEU A 245 -43.52 17.46 -52.18
C LEU A 245 -42.37 16.74 -51.46
N ALA A 246 -42.61 15.48 -51.06
CA ALA A 246 -41.55 14.63 -50.54
C ALA A 246 -40.72 14.05 -51.69
N LYS A 247 -39.39 14.08 -51.57
CA LYS A 247 -38.49 13.40 -52.52
C LYS A 247 -38.79 11.89 -52.53
N LEU A 248 -38.74 11.28 -53.72
CA LEU A 248 -38.68 9.82 -53.81
C LEU A 248 -37.40 9.31 -53.10
N PRO A 249 -37.39 8.08 -52.59
CA PRO A 249 -36.17 7.47 -52.05
C PRO A 249 -35.00 7.52 -53.06
N GLY A 250 -33.79 7.74 -52.56
CA GLY A 250 -32.56 7.53 -53.34
C GLY A 250 -32.25 6.05 -53.49
N GLN A 251 -31.37 5.69 -54.42
CA GLN A 251 -30.86 4.34 -54.62
C GLN A 251 -29.44 4.24 -54.07
N LEU A 252 -29.25 3.50 -52.99
CA LEU A 252 -27.93 3.27 -52.40
C LEU A 252 -27.41 1.89 -52.83
N GLN A 253 -26.35 1.86 -53.64
CA GLN A 253 -25.60 0.65 -53.98
C GLN A 253 -24.58 0.38 -52.88
N ILE A 254 -24.70 -0.76 -52.20
CA ILE A 254 -23.78 -1.17 -51.14
C ILE A 254 -22.94 -2.33 -51.66
N ASP A 255 -21.61 -2.18 -51.63
CA ASP A 255 -20.66 -3.25 -51.93
C ASP A 255 -19.92 -3.66 -50.66
N THR A 256 -20.07 -4.93 -50.27
CA THR A 256 -19.45 -5.53 -49.09
C THR A 256 -18.27 -6.44 -49.42
N ALA A 257 -17.70 -6.31 -50.62
CA ALA A 257 -16.59 -7.12 -51.13
C ALA A 257 -16.84 -8.64 -51.04
N GLY A 258 -18.09 -9.06 -51.31
CA GLY A 258 -18.51 -10.47 -51.36
C GLY A 258 -19.11 -11.04 -50.07
N VAL A 259 -19.23 -10.26 -48.99
CA VAL A 259 -19.86 -10.73 -47.73
C VAL A 259 -21.35 -10.39 -47.72
N VAL A 260 -22.23 -11.40 -47.64
CA VAL A 260 -23.67 -11.15 -47.50
C VAL A 260 -23.98 -10.58 -46.12
N ALA A 261 -24.52 -9.35 -46.08
CA ALA A 261 -24.85 -8.64 -44.84
C ALA A 261 -26.30 -8.16 -44.84
N ALA A 262 -26.98 -8.29 -43.71
CA ALA A 262 -28.27 -7.65 -43.47
C ALA A 262 -28.08 -6.15 -43.30
N VAL A 263 -28.89 -5.38 -44.02
CA VAL A 263 -28.86 -3.91 -43.99
C VAL A 263 -30.06 -3.40 -43.21
N SER A 264 -29.82 -2.48 -42.29
CA SER A 264 -30.86 -1.69 -41.64
C SER A 264 -30.62 -0.20 -41.83
N ILE A 265 -31.70 0.55 -42.03
CA ILE A 265 -31.72 2.01 -42.16
C ILE A 265 -32.49 2.56 -40.97
N ASP A 266 -31.85 3.44 -40.18
CA ASP A 266 -32.42 4.03 -38.95
C ASP A 266 -32.99 2.96 -37.99
N GLY A 267 -32.33 1.79 -37.93
CA GLY A 267 -32.75 0.65 -37.11
C GLY A 267 -33.80 -0.28 -37.73
N VAL A 268 -34.35 0.05 -38.90
CA VAL A 268 -35.36 -0.76 -39.60
C VAL A 268 -34.69 -1.62 -40.68
N THR A 269 -34.98 -2.92 -40.71
CA THR A 269 -34.45 -3.84 -41.73
C THR A 269 -34.88 -3.42 -43.13
N ALA A 270 -33.91 -3.20 -44.02
CA ALA A 270 -34.11 -2.64 -45.35
C ALA A 270 -33.77 -3.62 -46.49
N GLY A 271 -32.91 -4.60 -46.25
CA GLY A 271 -32.55 -5.60 -47.26
C GLY A 271 -31.24 -6.34 -46.97
N LEU A 272 -30.62 -6.85 -48.03
CA LEU A 272 -29.30 -7.50 -48.01
C LEU A 272 -28.32 -6.74 -48.90
N ALA A 273 -27.04 -6.71 -48.50
CA ALA A 273 -25.91 -6.25 -49.29
C ALA A 273 -24.96 -7.45 -49.57
N PRO A 274 -24.24 -7.49 -50.71
CA PRO A 274 -24.13 -6.43 -51.71
C PRO A 274 -25.41 -6.29 -52.56
N GLY A 275 -25.80 -5.05 -52.90
CA GLY A 275 -27.04 -4.78 -53.64
C GLY A 275 -27.49 -3.32 -53.60
N VAL A 276 -28.55 -3.00 -54.36
CA VAL A 276 -29.21 -1.68 -54.39
C VAL A 276 -30.37 -1.66 -53.39
N ILE A 277 -30.41 -0.66 -52.51
CA ILE A 277 -31.51 -0.46 -51.56
C ILE A 277 -32.09 0.95 -51.73
N GLY A 278 -33.43 1.05 -51.68
CA GLY A 278 -34.12 2.33 -51.65
C GLY A 278 -34.03 2.97 -50.27
N VAL A 279 -33.46 4.17 -50.18
CA VAL A 279 -33.25 4.87 -48.90
C VAL A 279 -33.96 6.22 -48.90
N PRO A 280 -34.79 6.56 -47.91
CA PRO A 280 -35.45 7.85 -47.83
C PRO A 280 -34.44 9.01 -47.76
N ALA A 281 -34.74 10.12 -48.42
CA ALA A 281 -33.86 11.29 -48.44
C ALA A 281 -33.60 11.87 -47.03
N GLY A 282 -32.45 12.54 -46.87
CA GLY A 282 -31.98 13.12 -45.59
C GLY A 282 -30.80 12.35 -44.99
N GLU A 283 -30.33 12.77 -43.81
CA GLU A 283 -29.32 12.03 -43.05
C GLU A 283 -29.89 10.71 -42.55
N ARG A 284 -29.21 9.61 -42.85
CA ARG A 284 -29.66 8.25 -42.50
C ARG A 284 -28.53 7.46 -41.88
N THR A 285 -28.85 6.69 -40.85
CA THR A 285 -27.92 5.73 -40.25
C THR A 285 -28.07 4.38 -40.94
N ILE A 286 -26.98 3.90 -41.55
CA ILE A 286 -26.91 2.62 -42.24
C ILE A 286 -26.10 1.68 -41.36
N SER A 287 -26.68 0.53 -41.01
CA SER A 287 -25.99 -0.54 -40.30
C SER A 287 -25.97 -1.82 -41.13
N LEU A 288 -24.81 -2.47 -41.18
CA LEU A 288 -24.55 -3.73 -41.86
C LEU A 288 -24.17 -4.80 -40.83
N ARG A 289 -24.91 -5.91 -40.83
CA ARG A 289 -24.67 -7.04 -39.93
C ARG A 289 -24.47 -8.33 -40.73
N ALA A 290 -23.35 -9.01 -40.52
CA ALA A 290 -23.09 -10.31 -41.09
C ALA A 290 -22.59 -11.30 -40.02
N PRO A 291 -22.98 -12.59 -40.08
CA PRO A 291 -22.50 -13.59 -39.12
C PRO A 291 -20.97 -13.68 -39.11
N ARG A 292 -20.36 -13.66 -37.92
CA ARG A 292 -18.89 -13.69 -37.70
C ARG A 292 -18.13 -12.46 -38.22
N TYR A 293 -18.81 -11.33 -38.43
CA TYR A 293 -18.19 -10.04 -38.73
C TYR A 293 -18.59 -9.00 -37.66
N VAL A 294 -17.78 -7.94 -37.53
CA VAL A 294 -18.10 -6.79 -36.68
C VAL A 294 -19.18 -5.96 -37.37
N ASP A 295 -20.21 -5.57 -36.61
CA ASP A 295 -21.28 -4.70 -37.11
C ASP A 295 -20.67 -3.36 -37.60
N TYR A 296 -21.01 -2.96 -38.82
CA TYR A 296 -20.59 -1.68 -39.40
C TYR A 296 -21.76 -0.70 -39.36
N THR A 297 -21.55 0.49 -38.82
CA THR A 297 -22.56 1.56 -38.77
C THR A 297 -21.96 2.87 -39.24
N THR A 298 -22.66 3.57 -40.15
CA THR A 298 -22.27 4.90 -40.63
C THR A 298 -23.50 5.78 -40.83
N THR A 299 -23.32 7.09 -40.76
CA THR A 299 -24.34 8.06 -41.17
C THR A 299 -24.01 8.58 -42.56
N LEU A 300 -25.01 8.68 -43.43
CA LEU A 300 -24.88 9.15 -44.81
C LEU A 300 -26.05 10.06 -45.18
N GLY A 301 -25.73 11.22 -45.76
CA GLY A 301 -26.70 12.11 -46.39
C GLY A 301 -27.23 11.51 -47.69
N ILE A 302 -28.51 11.19 -47.73
CA ILE A 302 -29.18 10.62 -48.90
C ILE A 302 -29.84 11.73 -49.71
N GLU A 303 -29.38 11.91 -50.95
CA GLU A 303 -29.83 13.01 -51.82
C GLU A 303 -31.33 12.92 -52.17
N GLY A 304 -31.85 11.70 -52.30
CA GLY A 304 -33.23 11.41 -52.70
C GLY A 304 -33.50 11.59 -54.19
N ALA A 305 -34.78 11.69 -54.56
CA ALA A 305 -35.24 11.90 -55.93
C ALA A 305 -34.78 10.86 -56.95
N GLY A 306 -34.51 9.62 -56.51
CA GLY A 306 -33.99 8.55 -57.35
C GLY A 306 -32.49 8.62 -57.65
N ALA A 307 -31.76 9.58 -57.08
CA ALA A 307 -30.31 9.68 -57.23
C ALA A 307 -29.61 8.40 -56.75
N ARG A 308 -28.54 8.01 -57.45
CA ARG A 308 -27.73 6.83 -57.14
C ARG A 308 -26.49 7.24 -56.35
N GLN A 309 -26.28 6.60 -55.20
CA GLN A 309 -25.10 6.78 -54.35
C GLN A 309 -24.46 5.41 -54.09
N GLU A 310 -23.15 5.38 -53.85
CA GLU A 310 -22.38 4.16 -53.62
C GLU A 310 -21.74 4.15 -52.24
N LEU A 311 -21.79 3.00 -51.56
CA LEU A 311 -21.15 2.76 -50.28
C LEU A 311 -20.32 1.48 -50.35
N HIS A 312 -18.99 1.61 -50.27
CA HIS A 312 -18.06 0.49 -50.28
C HIS A 312 -17.61 0.19 -48.85
N VAL A 313 -17.87 -1.03 -48.35
CA VAL A 313 -17.56 -1.46 -46.98
C VAL A 313 -16.80 -2.77 -46.98
N ARG A 314 -15.63 -2.81 -46.34
CA ARG A 314 -14.92 -4.06 -46.04
C ARG A 314 -15.22 -4.48 -44.61
N LEU A 315 -16.13 -5.45 -44.43
CA LEU A 315 -16.48 -5.96 -43.11
C LEU A 315 -15.29 -6.70 -42.48
N GLN A 316 -15.00 -6.38 -41.22
CA GLN A 316 -13.92 -7.02 -40.47
C GLN A 316 -14.42 -8.31 -39.80
N PRO A 317 -13.72 -9.46 -39.93
CA PRO A 317 -14.11 -10.67 -39.22
C PRO A 317 -14.09 -10.45 -37.70
N ALA A 318 -15.12 -10.95 -37.02
CA ALA A 318 -15.25 -10.95 -35.57
C ALA A 318 -14.79 -12.27 -34.92
N TRP A 319 -14.30 -13.23 -35.70
CA TRP A 319 -13.87 -14.56 -35.25
C TRP A 319 -12.51 -14.93 -35.84
N GLY A 320 -11.69 -15.62 -35.07
CA GLY A 320 -10.44 -16.26 -35.52
C GLY A 320 -10.42 -17.75 -35.17
N ALA A 321 -9.26 -18.39 -35.28
CA ALA A 321 -9.04 -19.77 -34.86
C ALA A 321 -7.83 -19.90 -33.91
N LEU A 322 -7.92 -20.78 -32.92
CA LEU A 322 -6.83 -21.16 -32.03
C LEU A 322 -6.35 -22.55 -32.40
N ALA A 323 -5.10 -22.69 -32.86
CA ALA A 323 -4.47 -23.97 -33.14
C ALA A 323 -3.64 -24.41 -31.92
N VAL A 324 -4.22 -25.24 -31.06
CA VAL A 324 -3.65 -25.64 -29.77
C VAL A 324 -2.94 -26.99 -29.88
N THR A 325 -1.69 -27.06 -29.44
CA THR A 325 -0.87 -28.29 -29.37
C THR A 325 -0.30 -28.45 -27.96
N ALA A 326 -0.18 -29.69 -27.47
CA ALA A 326 0.26 -29.95 -26.09
C ALA A 326 1.07 -31.25 -25.97
N VAL A 327 1.88 -31.32 -24.92
CA VAL A 327 2.64 -32.48 -24.47
C VAL A 327 2.23 -32.75 -23.00
N PRO A 328 1.66 -33.92 -22.67
CA PRO A 328 1.42 -35.06 -23.54
C PRO A 328 0.37 -34.79 -24.64
N GLN A 329 0.50 -35.48 -25.77
CA GLN A 329 -0.55 -35.47 -26.80
C GLN A 329 -1.86 -36.02 -26.23
N GLY A 330 -2.99 -35.53 -26.72
CA GLY A 330 -4.30 -35.91 -26.20
C GLY A 330 -4.72 -35.16 -24.93
N ALA A 331 -3.95 -34.18 -24.47
CA ALA A 331 -4.37 -33.28 -23.40
C ALA A 331 -5.66 -32.55 -23.77
N HIS A 332 -6.60 -32.48 -22.84
CA HIS A 332 -7.91 -31.87 -22.98
C HIS A 332 -7.80 -30.35 -23.01
N VAL A 333 -8.40 -29.70 -24.00
CA VAL A 333 -8.36 -28.26 -24.22
C VAL A 333 -9.76 -27.68 -24.02
N SER A 334 -9.86 -26.60 -23.26
CA SER A 334 -11.05 -25.78 -23.16
C SER A 334 -10.73 -24.31 -23.44
N VAL A 335 -11.65 -23.62 -24.12
CA VAL A 335 -11.55 -22.19 -24.46
C VAL A 335 -12.74 -21.47 -23.84
N ASP A 336 -12.46 -20.45 -23.03
CA ASP A 336 -13.45 -19.69 -22.25
C ASP A 336 -14.36 -20.60 -21.38
N GLY A 337 -13.80 -21.71 -20.88
CA GLY A 337 -14.50 -22.70 -20.06
C GLY A 337 -15.33 -23.73 -20.85
N VAL A 338 -15.39 -23.62 -22.18
CA VAL A 338 -16.07 -24.59 -23.05
C VAL A 338 -15.07 -25.66 -23.49
N ASP A 339 -15.45 -26.93 -23.34
CA ASP A 339 -14.67 -28.06 -23.84
C ASP A 339 -14.53 -27.99 -25.38
N SER A 340 -13.28 -27.96 -25.83
CA SER A 340 -12.92 -27.84 -27.24
C SER A 340 -12.27 -29.10 -27.82
N GLY A 341 -12.13 -30.18 -27.03
CA GLY A 341 -11.54 -31.46 -27.45
C GLY A 341 -10.07 -31.66 -27.06
N ALA A 342 -9.44 -32.72 -27.59
CA ALA A 342 -8.08 -33.11 -27.24
C ALA A 342 -7.03 -32.55 -28.22
N ALA A 343 -5.91 -32.02 -27.70
CA ALA A 343 -4.81 -31.49 -28.49
C ALA A 343 -4.09 -32.59 -29.30
N PRO A 344 -3.69 -32.35 -30.56
CA PRO A 344 -3.78 -31.09 -31.30
C PRO A 344 -5.22 -30.76 -31.75
N VAL A 345 -5.66 -29.51 -31.56
CA VAL A 345 -7.03 -29.09 -31.90
C VAL A 345 -7.07 -27.67 -32.46
N SER A 346 -7.98 -27.41 -33.41
CA SER A 346 -8.25 -26.07 -33.95
C SER A 346 -9.64 -25.60 -33.54
N VAL A 347 -9.71 -24.49 -32.81
CA VAL A 347 -10.94 -23.98 -32.19
C VAL A 347 -11.29 -22.62 -32.76
N ALA A 348 -12.44 -22.51 -33.43
CA ALA A 348 -12.95 -21.20 -33.85
C ALA A 348 -13.49 -20.44 -32.63
N ALA A 349 -13.05 -19.21 -32.42
CA ALA A 349 -13.49 -18.38 -31.29
C ALA A 349 -13.65 -16.90 -31.69
N PRO A 350 -14.49 -16.12 -31.00
CA PRO A 350 -14.61 -14.68 -31.24
C PRO A 350 -13.27 -13.97 -31.05
N SER A 351 -13.05 -12.87 -31.77
CA SER A 351 -11.88 -12.03 -31.55
C SER A 351 -11.89 -11.40 -30.14
N GLY A 352 -10.72 -11.04 -29.62
CA GLY A 352 -10.53 -10.54 -28.26
C GLY A 352 -9.75 -11.51 -27.36
N VAL A 353 -9.79 -11.26 -26.06
CA VAL A 353 -9.07 -12.08 -25.06
C VAL A 353 -9.78 -13.42 -24.87
N ARG A 354 -9.02 -14.52 -24.99
CA ARG A 354 -9.49 -15.90 -24.83
C ARG A 354 -8.71 -16.60 -23.76
N ARG A 355 -9.41 -17.19 -22.79
CA ARG A 355 -8.80 -18.02 -21.75
C ARG A 355 -8.73 -19.46 -22.24
N ILE A 356 -7.54 -20.03 -22.26
CA ILE A 356 -7.30 -21.40 -22.69
C ILE A 356 -6.86 -22.20 -21.48
N ARG A 357 -7.49 -23.34 -21.23
CA ARG A 357 -7.11 -24.32 -20.21
C ARG A 357 -6.77 -25.63 -20.89
N ILE A 358 -5.59 -26.19 -20.62
CA ILE A 358 -5.10 -27.46 -21.13
C ILE A 358 -4.83 -28.39 -19.93
N ALA A 359 -5.45 -29.56 -19.89
CA ALA A 359 -5.34 -30.50 -18.78
C ALA A 359 -5.10 -31.94 -19.27
N ALA A 360 -4.29 -32.71 -18.55
CA ALA A 360 -4.13 -34.14 -18.78
C ALA A 360 -4.08 -34.89 -17.43
N SER A 361 -4.58 -36.13 -17.42
CA SER A 361 -4.58 -36.96 -16.21
C SER A 361 -3.14 -37.24 -15.74
N GLY A 362 -2.85 -36.98 -14.46
CA GLY A 362 -1.51 -37.14 -13.90
C GLY A 362 -0.52 -36.02 -14.25
N TRP A 363 -1.01 -34.91 -14.83
CA TRP A 363 -0.22 -33.72 -15.13
C TRP A 363 -0.87 -32.48 -14.50
N LYS A 364 -0.07 -31.43 -14.31
CA LYS A 364 -0.59 -30.11 -13.93
C LYS A 364 -1.40 -29.51 -15.08
N THR A 365 -2.46 -28.80 -14.73
CA THR A 365 -3.24 -28.02 -15.69
C THR A 365 -2.48 -26.76 -16.09
N TRP A 366 -2.47 -26.42 -17.37
CA TRP A 366 -1.99 -25.14 -17.89
C TRP A 366 -3.19 -24.23 -18.18
N GLU A 367 -3.12 -22.97 -17.75
CA GLU A 367 -4.13 -21.95 -18.07
C GLU A 367 -3.46 -20.66 -18.51
N SER A 368 -3.96 -20.01 -19.56
CA SER A 368 -3.45 -18.71 -20.02
C SER A 368 -4.52 -17.89 -20.74
N SER A 369 -4.31 -16.59 -20.86
CA SER A 369 -5.13 -15.69 -21.69
C SER A 369 -4.35 -15.26 -22.92
N VAL A 370 -4.98 -15.30 -24.10
CA VAL A 370 -4.37 -14.90 -25.37
C VAL A 370 -5.28 -13.94 -26.13
N VAL A 371 -4.71 -13.05 -26.96
CA VAL A 371 -5.50 -12.14 -27.81
C VAL A 371 -5.67 -12.75 -29.19
N LEU A 372 -6.90 -13.14 -29.52
CA LEU A 372 -7.25 -13.66 -30.85
C LEU A 372 -7.74 -12.52 -31.74
N LYS A 373 -7.07 -12.30 -32.87
CA LYS A 373 -7.53 -11.34 -33.89
C LYS A 373 -8.50 -12.01 -34.86
N GLY A 374 -9.51 -11.26 -35.30
CA GLY A 374 -10.47 -11.74 -36.29
C GLY A 374 -9.80 -12.09 -37.62
N GLY A 375 -10.21 -13.21 -38.23
CA GLY A 375 -9.68 -13.72 -39.49
C GLY A 375 -8.31 -14.39 -39.40
N GLN A 376 -7.69 -14.44 -38.22
CA GLN A 376 -6.37 -15.03 -38.01
C GLN A 376 -6.45 -16.40 -37.33
N THR A 377 -5.47 -17.25 -37.60
CA THR A 377 -5.22 -18.48 -36.82
C THR A 377 -4.02 -18.25 -35.91
N LEU A 378 -4.24 -18.32 -34.60
CA LEU A 378 -3.22 -18.16 -33.57
C LEU A 378 -2.76 -19.53 -33.08
N ALA A 379 -1.47 -19.83 -33.23
CA ALA A 379 -0.87 -21.06 -32.72
C ALA A 379 -0.58 -20.95 -31.22
N VAL A 380 -0.97 -21.98 -30.46
CA VAL A 380 -0.78 -22.09 -29.00
C VAL A 380 -0.11 -23.44 -28.73
N GLY A 381 1.22 -23.47 -28.63
CA GLY A 381 2.00 -24.66 -28.28
C GLY A 381 3.11 -25.04 -29.27
N PRO A 382 3.80 -26.17 -29.04
CA PRO A 382 3.43 -27.23 -28.10
C PRO A 382 3.58 -26.82 -26.63
N VAL A 383 2.47 -26.86 -25.87
CA VAL A 383 2.45 -26.58 -24.44
C VAL A 383 2.82 -27.85 -23.68
N THR A 384 3.97 -27.84 -23.00
CA THR A 384 4.39 -28.98 -22.16
C THR A 384 3.82 -28.84 -20.75
N LEU A 385 2.91 -29.73 -20.37
CA LEU A 385 2.32 -29.74 -19.03
C LEU A 385 3.37 -30.15 -17.98
N GLY A 386 3.27 -29.60 -16.78
CA GLY A 386 4.15 -29.95 -15.65
C GLY A 386 3.78 -31.28 -15.01
N GLN A 387 4.75 -31.95 -14.39
CA GLN A 387 4.51 -33.12 -13.54
C GLN A 387 3.94 -32.69 -12.17
N PRO A 388 3.18 -33.56 -11.48
CA PRO A 388 2.63 -33.27 -10.15
C PRO A 388 3.75 -33.10 -9.13
N ASP A 389 3.55 -32.20 -8.17
CA ASP A 389 4.52 -31.93 -7.11
C ASP A 389 4.66 -33.14 -6.16
N ALA A 390 5.86 -33.32 -5.61
CA ALA A 390 6.10 -34.23 -4.50
C ALA A 390 5.71 -33.55 -3.18
N HIS A 391 5.22 -34.30 -2.21
CA HIS A 391 4.92 -33.77 -0.87
C HIS A 391 6.02 -34.22 0.10
N LEU A 392 6.84 -33.28 0.57
CA LEU A 392 7.87 -33.55 1.58
C LEU A 392 7.35 -33.23 2.98
N THR A 393 7.37 -34.22 3.86
CA THR A 393 7.22 -34.03 5.31
C THR A 393 8.58 -34.00 5.99
N VAL A 394 8.86 -32.95 6.76
CA VAL A 394 10.10 -32.73 7.49
C VAL A 394 9.82 -32.74 8.99
N ARG A 395 10.56 -33.55 9.75
CA ARG A 395 10.47 -33.66 11.21
C ARG A 395 11.85 -33.60 11.84
N SER A 396 11.94 -33.07 13.05
CA SER A 396 13.17 -33.11 13.83
C SER A 396 12.92 -33.48 15.29
N VAL A 397 13.96 -33.96 15.94
CA VAL A 397 14.04 -34.17 17.39
C VAL A 397 15.31 -33.47 17.89
N PRO A 398 15.21 -32.41 18.71
CA PRO A 398 13.97 -31.74 19.13
C PRO A 398 13.18 -31.12 17.97
N ALA A 399 11.87 -30.94 18.17
CA ALA A 399 10.99 -30.28 17.20
C ALA A 399 11.22 -28.76 17.18
N GLY A 400 10.70 -28.07 16.17
CA GLY A 400 10.81 -26.61 16.03
C GLY A 400 12.07 -26.12 15.31
N ALA A 401 12.83 -27.01 14.68
CA ALA A 401 14.01 -26.63 13.90
C ALA A 401 13.61 -25.84 12.65
N ASP A 402 14.34 -24.78 12.33
CA ASP A 402 14.23 -24.03 11.08
C ASP A 402 14.51 -24.94 9.88
N VAL A 403 13.61 -24.92 8.90
CA VAL A 403 13.69 -25.73 7.68
C VAL A 403 14.05 -24.83 6.51
N THR A 404 15.20 -25.09 5.89
CA THR A 404 15.62 -24.44 4.64
C THR A 404 15.68 -25.48 3.53
N ILE A 405 15.00 -25.22 2.42
CA ILE A 405 14.96 -26.13 1.25
C ILE A 405 15.46 -25.36 0.02
N ALA A 406 16.49 -25.89 -0.63
CA ALA A 406 17.17 -25.22 -1.76
C ALA A 406 17.54 -23.75 -1.44
N GLY A 407 18.08 -23.52 -0.25
CA GLY A 407 18.52 -22.19 0.22
C GLY A 407 17.39 -21.22 0.58
N THR A 408 16.12 -21.64 0.54
CA THR A 408 14.97 -20.81 0.92
C THR A 408 14.37 -21.31 2.24
N HIS A 409 14.18 -20.42 3.21
CA HIS A 409 13.48 -20.74 4.47
C HIS A 409 12.01 -21.09 4.19
N ARG A 410 11.53 -22.19 4.78
CA ARG A 410 10.17 -22.73 4.55
C ARG A 410 9.32 -22.84 5.81
N GLY A 411 9.87 -22.54 6.99
CA GLY A 411 9.18 -22.63 8.28
C GLY A 411 9.96 -23.49 9.28
N HIS A 412 9.24 -24.10 10.23
CA HIS A 412 9.80 -24.91 11.31
C HIS A 412 9.23 -26.33 11.32
N THR A 413 9.99 -27.31 11.81
CA THR A 413 9.50 -28.69 11.95
C THR A 413 8.42 -28.83 13.05
N PRO A 414 7.41 -29.70 12.88
CA PRO A 414 7.12 -30.48 11.68
C PRO A 414 6.54 -29.62 10.56
N LEU A 415 6.99 -29.84 9.33
CA LEU A 415 6.60 -29.06 8.15
C LEU A 415 6.23 -29.98 6.99
N THR A 416 5.16 -29.67 6.25
CA THR A 416 4.85 -30.32 4.97
C THR A 416 4.90 -29.30 3.85
N VAL A 417 5.66 -29.58 2.79
CA VAL A 417 5.89 -28.67 1.66
C VAL A 417 5.76 -29.43 0.34
N GLU A 418 5.11 -28.80 -0.63
CA GLU A 418 5.09 -29.26 -2.02
C GLU A 418 6.37 -28.85 -2.76
N LEU A 419 6.99 -29.82 -3.42
CA LEU A 419 8.25 -29.68 -4.13
C LEU A 419 8.04 -30.06 -5.60
N PRO A 420 8.36 -29.16 -6.55
CA PRO A 420 8.40 -29.49 -7.96
C PRO A 420 9.21 -30.76 -8.25
N ALA A 421 8.63 -31.64 -9.06
CA ALA A 421 9.23 -32.93 -9.40
C ALA A 421 10.46 -32.80 -10.31
N GLY A 422 11.33 -33.80 -10.27
CA GLY A 422 12.54 -33.89 -11.11
C GLY A 422 13.76 -33.14 -10.57
N ILE A 423 13.67 -32.60 -9.35
CA ILE A 423 14.71 -31.75 -8.75
C ILE A 423 15.25 -32.38 -7.46
N ALA A 424 16.57 -32.32 -7.27
CA ALA A 424 17.20 -32.62 -5.99
C ALA A 424 17.19 -31.38 -5.08
N TYR A 425 16.65 -31.53 -3.87
CA TYR A 425 16.51 -30.47 -2.89
C TYR A 425 17.45 -30.72 -1.71
N PRO A 426 18.44 -29.85 -1.44
CA PRO A 426 19.13 -29.86 -0.16
C PRO A 426 18.18 -29.33 0.91
N VAL A 427 17.91 -30.16 1.91
CA VAL A 427 17.12 -29.84 3.10
C VAL A 427 18.09 -29.64 4.25
N VAL A 428 18.10 -28.43 4.80
CA VAL A 428 18.94 -28.03 5.93
C VAL A 428 18.04 -27.72 7.12
N LEU A 429 18.34 -28.33 8.25
CA LEU A 429 17.67 -28.09 9.51
C LEU A 429 18.64 -27.46 10.50
N SER A 430 18.21 -26.35 11.08
CA SER A 430 18.97 -25.61 12.08
C SER A 430 18.13 -25.40 13.32
N LEU A 431 18.70 -25.62 14.50
CA LEU A 431 18.07 -25.30 15.77
C LEU A 431 19.15 -24.74 16.70
N PRO A 432 18.95 -23.57 17.34
CA PRO A 432 19.96 -22.97 18.22
C PRO A 432 20.49 -23.96 19.26
N GLY A 433 21.81 -24.00 19.44
CA GLY A 433 22.51 -24.93 20.33
C GLY A 433 22.54 -26.39 19.88
N TYR A 434 22.13 -26.68 18.65
CA TYR A 434 22.29 -27.99 18.01
C TYR A 434 23.10 -27.87 16.72
N ALA A 435 23.77 -28.96 16.34
CA ALA A 435 24.49 -29.05 15.08
C ALA A 435 23.51 -29.07 13.91
N THR A 436 23.85 -28.33 12.85
CA THR A 436 23.07 -28.29 11.61
C THR A 436 22.99 -29.68 10.99
N TRP A 437 21.80 -30.08 10.56
CA TRP A 437 21.59 -31.32 9.81
C TRP A 437 21.28 -31.00 8.35
N THR A 438 21.92 -31.72 7.42
CA THR A 438 21.72 -31.51 5.98
C THR A 438 21.50 -32.85 5.28
N ARG A 439 20.50 -32.91 4.41
CA ARG A 439 20.24 -34.07 3.53
C ARG A 439 19.70 -33.62 2.19
N GLU A 440 20.16 -34.25 1.13
CA GLU A 440 19.62 -34.03 -0.22
C GLU A 440 18.52 -35.04 -0.54
N LEU A 441 17.39 -34.57 -1.08
CA LEU A 441 16.24 -35.39 -1.45
C LEU A 441 15.81 -35.12 -2.88
N PHE A 442 15.69 -36.17 -3.69
CA PHE A 442 15.17 -36.06 -5.05
C PHE A 442 13.63 -36.10 -5.05
N ALA A 443 13.00 -35.08 -5.62
CA ALA A 443 11.55 -34.97 -5.70
C ALA A 443 10.99 -35.79 -6.87
N THR A 444 10.46 -36.98 -6.59
CA THR A 444 9.77 -37.79 -7.60
C THR A 444 8.33 -37.32 -7.76
N ALA A 445 7.84 -37.23 -9.00
CA ALA A 445 6.50 -36.72 -9.32
C ALA A 445 5.39 -37.40 -8.52
N GLY A 446 4.57 -36.61 -7.83
CA GLY A 446 3.43 -37.07 -7.02
C GLY A 446 3.79 -37.94 -5.81
N SER A 447 5.07 -38.07 -5.46
CA SER A 447 5.52 -38.93 -4.35
C SER A 447 5.40 -38.23 -3.00
N ASN A 448 5.26 -39.03 -1.93
CA ASN A 448 5.38 -38.54 -0.55
C ASN A 448 6.80 -38.85 -0.04
N LEU A 449 7.54 -37.80 0.33
CA LEU A 449 8.90 -37.87 0.83
C LEU A 449 8.93 -37.57 2.33
N SER A 450 9.92 -38.10 3.03
CA SER A 450 10.13 -37.82 4.46
C SER A 450 11.59 -37.49 4.78
N ALA A 451 11.81 -36.40 5.51
CA ALA A 451 13.07 -36.06 6.15
C ALA A 451 12.90 -36.06 7.67
N GLU A 452 13.52 -37.02 8.35
CA GLU A 452 13.54 -37.07 9.82
C GLU A 452 14.95 -36.87 10.33
N ALA A 453 15.15 -35.87 11.18
CA ALA A 453 16.45 -35.55 11.75
C ALA A 453 16.44 -35.67 13.28
N ARG A 454 17.51 -36.24 13.83
CA ARG A 454 17.84 -36.13 15.25
C ARG A 454 19.01 -35.17 15.37
N LEU A 455 18.77 -33.99 15.91
CA LEU A 455 19.78 -32.94 16.00
C LEU A 455 20.67 -33.20 17.22
N ALA A 456 21.98 -33.20 17.00
CA ALA A 456 22.95 -33.39 18.08
C ALA A 456 23.14 -32.06 18.84
N ALA A 457 22.94 -32.07 20.15
CA ALA A 457 23.17 -30.88 20.97
C ALA A 457 24.66 -30.52 20.98
N VAL A 458 24.98 -29.26 20.78
CA VAL A 458 26.34 -28.74 20.95
C VAL A 458 26.49 -28.35 22.40
N LEU A 459 27.27 -29.09 23.16
CA LEU A 459 27.40 -28.93 24.62
C LEU A 459 28.58 -28.04 25.01
N ALA A 460 28.41 -27.30 26.08
CA ALA A 460 29.42 -26.44 26.69
C ALA A 460 29.42 -26.60 28.22
N ARG A 461 30.57 -26.34 28.84
CA ARG A 461 30.77 -26.57 30.28
C ARG A 461 30.44 -25.31 31.08
N VAL A 462 29.57 -25.45 32.09
CA VAL A 462 29.18 -24.38 33.01
C VAL A 462 29.45 -24.81 34.44
N ARG A 463 30.17 -23.99 35.20
CA ARG A 463 30.41 -24.20 36.64
C ARG A 463 29.61 -23.18 37.44
N VAL A 464 28.78 -23.63 38.37
CA VAL A 464 28.01 -22.75 39.27
C VAL A 464 28.50 -22.97 40.70
N SER A 465 28.89 -21.90 41.39
CA SER A 465 29.42 -21.95 42.76
C SER A 465 29.17 -20.62 43.47
N GLY A 466 29.03 -20.63 44.78
CA GLY A 466 28.72 -19.39 45.51
C GLY A 466 28.48 -19.64 46.99
N GLU A 467 28.06 -18.60 47.70
CA GLU A 467 27.75 -18.67 49.13
C GLU A 467 26.25 -18.45 49.38
N PRO A 468 25.60 -19.25 50.25
CA PRO A 468 26.14 -20.44 50.92
C PRO A 468 26.37 -21.58 49.92
N ALA A 469 27.39 -22.41 50.18
CA ALA A 469 27.91 -23.40 49.24
C ALA A 469 26.98 -24.59 48.96
N ASP A 470 25.91 -24.75 49.73
CA ASP A 470 24.93 -25.86 49.71
C ASP A 470 23.54 -25.40 49.23
N ALA A 471 23.50 -24.41 48.33
CA ALA A 471 22.25 -23.91 47.77
C ALA A 471 21.73 -24.83 46.65
N GLU A 472 20.40 -24.93 46.53
CA GLU A 472 19.75 -25.71 45.47
C GLU A 472 19.94 -25.02 44.12
N LEU A 473 20.45 -25.74 43.12
CA LEU A 473 20.62 -25.27 41.75
C LEU A 473 19.52 -25.84 40.85
N LEU A 474 18.84 -24.94 40.14
CA LEU A 474 17.92 -25.25 39.07
C LEU A 474 18.45 -24.67 37.76
N VAL A 475 18.33 -25.45 36.68
CA VAL A 475 18.63 -25.00 35.31
C VAL A 475 17.38 -25.19 34.49
N ASP A 476 16.87 -24.10 33.92
CA ASP A 476 15.59 -24.01 33.20
C ASP A 476 14.41 -24.58 34.02
N GLY A 477 14.43 -24.31 35.33
CA GLY A 477 13.42 -24.79 36.29
C GLY A 477 13.56 -26.27 36.69
N ALA A 478 14.49 -27.02 36.09
CA ALA A 478 14.76 -28.41 36.48
C ALA A 478 15.86 -28.47 37.56
N PRO A 479 15.63 -29.15 38.70
CA PRO A 479 16.64 -29.28 39.75
C PRO A 479 17.85 -30.06 39.23
N ARG A 480 19.05 -29.50 39.45
CA ARG A 480 20.33 -30.12 39.08
C ARG A 480 21.12 -30.60 40.28
N GLY A 481 20.72 -30.25 41.50
CA GLY A 481 21.33 -30.69 42.74
C GLY A 481 21.67 -29.50 43.61
N GLN A 482 22.72 -29.62 44.41
CA GLN A 482 23.27 -28.53 45.20
C GLN A 482 24.58 -28.04 44.60
N THR A 483 24.86 -26.76 44.77
CA THR A 483 26.14 -26.16 44.41
C THR A 483 27.26 -26.66 45.36
N PRO A 484 28.55 -26.42 45.03
CA PRO A 484 29.05 -26.07 43.70
C PRO A 484 28.88 -27.23 42.71
N GLN A 485 28.54 -26.92 41.45
CA GLN A 485 28.27 -27.93 40.43
C GLN A 485 28.87 -27.56 39.08
N ALA A 486 29.37 -28.55 38.33
CA ALA A 486 29.77 -28.41 36.93
C ALA A 486 28.81 -29.20 36.04
N LEU A 487 28.26 -28.54 35.02
CA LEU A 487 27.23 -29.06 34.13
C LEU A 487 27.69 -28.97 32.67
N LEU A 488 27.22 -29.89 31.84
CA LEU A 488 27.28 -29.76 30.38
C LEU A 488 25.89 -29.32 29.91
N LEU A 489 25.82 -28.09 29.43
CA LEU A 489 24.58 -27.49 28.96
C LEU A 489 24.68 -27.27 27.44
N PRO A 490 23.59 -27.48 26.68
CA PRO A 490 23.55 -27.05 25.28
C PRO A 490 23.96 -25.58 25.13
N ALA A 491 24.52 -25.22 23.98
CA ALA A 491 24.93 -23.85 23.67
C ALA A 491 23.73 -22.97 23.29
N VAL A 492 22.69 -22.98 24.14
CA VAL A 492 21.52 -22.09 24.09
C VAL A 492 21.45 -21.28 25.39
N GLU A 493 20.58 -20.28 25.40
CA GLU A 493 20.30 -19.55 26.62
C GLU A 493 19.70 -20.47 27.69
N HIS A 494 20.26 -20.42 28.89
CA HIS A 494 19.82 -21.17 30.05
C HIS A 494 19.56 -20.22 31.23
N ARG A 495 18.46 -20.44 31.94
CA ARG A 495 18.17 -19.75 33.21
C ARG A 495 18.72 -20.58 34.36
N ILE A 496 19.67 -20.01 35.08
CA ILE A 496 20.25 -20.53 36.30
C ILE A 496 19.52 -19.89 37.47
N GLU A 497 18.85 -20.70 38.29
CA GLU A 497 18.28 -20.26 39.57
C GLU A 497 19.02 -20.99 40.69
N VAL A 498 19.47 -20.23 41.68
CA VAL A 498 20.09 -20.76 42.90
C VAL A 498 19.30 -20.27 44.08
N ARG A 499 18.76 -21.20 44.88
CA ARG A 499 17.91 -20.84 46.01
C ARG A 499 18.27 -21.61 47.26
N LYS A 500 17.98 -21.01 48.41
CA LYS A 500 18.09 -21.67 49.71
C LYS A 500 17.05 -21.08 50.66
N ALA A 501 16.48 -21.93 51.52
CA ALA A 501 15.54 -21.49 52.54
C ALA A 501 16.17 -20.41 53.45
N GLY A 502 15.43 -19.31 53.69
CA GLY A 502 15.92 -18.15 54.44
C GLY A 502 16.75 -17.16 53.62
N PHE A 503 16.82 -17.32 52.30
CA PHE A 503 17.55 -16.43 51.40
C PHE A 503 16.70 -16.04 50.18
N ILE A 504 17.00 -14.86 49.61
CA ILE A 504 16.48 -14.44 48.30
C ILE A 504 17.21 -15.26 47.23
N ALA A 505 16.45 -15.87 46.31
CA ALA A 505 17.01 -16.66 45.22
C ALA A 505 17.85 -15.78 44.28
N PHE A 506 18.99 -16.31 43.85
CA PHE A 506 19.80 -15.74 42.79
C PHE A 506 19.32 -16.28 41.45
N GLU A 507 19.21 -15.40 40.46
CA GLU A 507 18.91 -15.78 39.10
C GLU A 507 19.93 -15.18 38.14
N ALA A 508 20.38 -16.00 37.19
CA ALA A 508 21.22 -15.56 36.09
C ALA A 508 20.75 -16.21 34.79
N VAL A 509 20.89 -15.48 33.69
CA VAL A 509 20.68 -16.01 32.35
C VAL A 509 22.04 -16.04 31.65
N LEU A 510 22.38 -17.17 31.04
CA LEU A 510 23.64 -17.31 30.33
C LEU A 510 23.47 -18.18 29.08
N THR A 511 24.21 -17.84 28.03
CA THR A 511 24.38 -18.68 26.85
C THR A 511 25.78 -19.28 26.88
N PRO A 512 25.93 -20.60 27.12
CA PRO A 512 27.22 -21.27 27.12
C PRO A 512 27.84 -21.25 25.72
N VAL A 513 29.16 -21.04 25.65
CA VAL A 513 29.91 -21.11 24.38
C VAL A 513 30.68 -22.42 24.36
N PRO A 514 30.64 -23.19 23.25
CA PRO A 514 31.42 -24.42 23.13
C PRO A 514 32.92 -24.16 23.36
N GLU A 515 33.63 -25.15 23.91
CA GLU A 515 35.08 -25.10 24.17
C GLU A 515 35.55 -24.07 25.22
N LEU A 516 34.66 -23.23 25.75
CA LEU A 516 34.97 -22.29 26.84
C LEU A 516 34.18 -22.65 28.10
N GLU A 517 34.88 -22.87 29.23
CA GLU A 517 34.21 -23.07 30.53
C GLU A 517 33.68 -21.74 31.06
N ARG A 518 32.38 -21.68 31.37
CA ARG A 518 31.74 -20.47 31.93
C ARG A 518 31.46 -20.68 33.42
N ALA A 519 32.00 -19.79 34.26
CA ALA A 519 31.73 -19.80 35.70
C ALA A 519 30.59 -18.82 36.05
N VAL A 520 29.63 -19.29 36.86
CA VAL A 520 28.58 -18.49 37.48
C VAL A 520 28.87 -18.44 38.97
N GLN A 521 29.16 -17.24 39.46
CA GLN A 521 29.33 -16.99 40.89
C GLN A 521 28.10 -16.31 41.46
N TYR A 522 27.57 -16.82 42.58
CA TYR A 522 26.43 -16.24 43.26
C TYR A 522 26.74 -15.96 44.75
N HIS A 523 25.98 -15.04 45.33
CA HIS A 523 25.92 -14.82 46.78
C HIS A 523 24.46 -14.61 47.14
N LEU A 524 23.89 -15.46 48.00
CA LEU A 524 22.49 -15.34 48.40
C LEU A 524 22.36 -14.43 49.62
N THR A 525 21.41 -13.51 49.55
CA THR A 525 21.12 -12.56 50.65
C THR A 525 20.04 -13.14 51.59
N PRO A 526 20.21 -13.14 52.91
CA PRO A 526 19.18 -13.59 53.84
C PRO A 526 17.86 -12.82 53.70
N SER A 527 16.72 -13.52 53.62
CA SER A 527 15.39 -12.95 53.41
C SER A 527 14.90 -12.05 54.55
N ASP A 528 15.47 -12.22 55.74
CA ASP A 528 14.97 -11.59 56.98
C ASP A 528 15.47 -10.14 57.14
N ARG A 529 16.46 -9.72 56.35
CA ARG A 529 17.10 -8.39 56.45
C ARG A 529 16.22 -7.27 55.86
N GLY A 530 15.50 -7.53 54.77
CA GLY A 530 14.59 -6.57 54.16
C GLY A 530 13.23 -6.47 54.86
N ARG A 531 12.73 -7.59 55.40
CA ARG A 531 11.42 -7.66 56.08
C ARG A 531 11.45 -7.02 57.47
N ALA A 532 12.53 -7.19 58.24
CA ALA A 532 12.70 -6.55 59.54
C ALA A 532 12.82 -5.01 59.45
N LEU A 533 13.45 -4.47 58.39
CA LEU A 533 13.54 -3.02 58.13
C LEU A 533 12.20 -2.40 57.70
N LEU A 534 11.40 -3.13 56.91
CA LEU A 534 10.03 -2.73 56.52
C LEU A 534 9.09 -2.58 57.73
N GLU A 535 9.30 -3.38 58.77
CA GLU A 535 8.49 -3.36 59.99
C GLU A 535 8.98 -2.32 61.02
N SER A 536 10.28 -1.97 61.02
CA SER A 536 10.85 -1.05 62.02
C SER A 536 10.96 0.42 61.58
N ALA A 537 11.12 0.73 60.29
CA ALA A 537 11.36 2.09 59.79
C ALA A 537 10.87 2.32 58.34
N PRO A 538 9.55 2.24 58.06
CA PRO A 538 9.01 2.42 56.70
C PRO A 538 9.19 3.85 56.14
N LEU A 539 9.48 4.82 57.02
CA LEU A 539 9.81 6.20 56.69
C LEU A 539 11.01 6.62 57.54
N ILE A 540 11.88 7.42 56.95
CA ILE A 540 12.88 8.20 57.69
C ILE A 540 12.64 9.69 57.42
N ARG A 541 13.05 10.52 58.38
CA ARG A 541 13.00 11.97 58.25
C ARG A 541 14.39 12.52 58.51
N SER A 542 14.88 13.33 57.59
CA SER A 542 16.17 14.00 57.72
C SER A 542 16.11 15.11 58.78
N GLN A 543 17.26 15.63 59.18
CA GLN A 543 17.35 16.76 60.11
C GLN A 543 16.65 18.03 59.58
N ILE A 544 16.59 18.21 58.26
CA ILE A 544 15.85 19.34 57.68
C ILE A 544 14.35 19.10 57.59
N GLY A 545 13.89 17.90 57.97
CA GLY A 545 12.49 17.50 57.91
C GLY A 545 12.09 16.80 56.61
N TYR A 546 13.02 16.55 55.69
CA TYR A 546 12.74 15.89 54.41
C TYR A 546 12.47 14.40 54.64
N VAL A 547 11.38 13.88 54.06
CA VAL A 547 10.89 12.52 54.34
C VAL A 547 11.26 11.59 53.20
N LEU A 548 11.82 10.42 53.54
CA LEU A 548 12.12 9.36 52.59
C LEU A 548 11.38 8.06 52.95
N ARG A 549 10.94 7.35 51.92
CA ARG A 549 10.21 6.09 51.96
C ARG A 549 11.13 4.93 51.67
N LEU A 550 11.05 3.88 52.49
CA LEU A 550 11.77 2.64 52.23
C LEU A 550 11.17 1.94 51.01
N VAL A 551 12.05 1.53 50.10
CA VAL A 551 11.75 0.74 48.91
C VAL A 551 12.43 -0.62 49.08
N PRO A 552 11.67 -1.73 49.05
CA PRO A 552 12.25 -3.05 49.28
C PRO A 552 13.00 -3.56 48.04
N PRO A 553 13.97 -4.49 48.23
CA PRO A 553 14.61 -5.20 47.14
C PRO A 553 13.57 -5.89 46.24
N GLY A 554 13.90 -6.02 44.96
CA GLY A 554 13.06 -6.72 44.00
C GLY A 554 13.55 -6.60 42.57
N ALA A 555 12.93 -7.39 41.69
CA ALA A 555 13.21 -7.37 40.27
C ALA A 555 12.05 -6.71 39.51
N PHE A 556 12.37 -5.97 38.44
CA PHE A 556 11.37 -5.39 37.55
C PHE A 556 11.89 -5.25 36.12
N GLN A 557 10.95 -5.04 35.19
CA GLN A 557 11.25 -4.69 33.82
C GLN A 557 11.43 -3.17 33.70
N MET A 558 12.65 -2.73 33.41
CA MET A 558 13.01 -1.33 33.17
C MET A 558 12.97 -1.03 31.67
N GLY A 559 12.45 0.13 31.29
CA GLY A 559 12.34 0.56 29.90
C GLY A 559 10.99 0.23 29.27
N SER A 560 10.96 0.10 27.94
CA SER A 560 9.70 -0.10 27.19
C SER A 560 9.84 -1.14 26.08
N GLU A 561 8.77 -1.91 25.86
CA GLU A 561 8.71 -2.91 24.78
C GLU A 561 8.83 -2.26 23.40
N ARG A 562 9.43 -2.98 22.45
CA ARG A 562 9.74 -2.45 21.10
C ARG A 562 8.53 -1.86 20.36
N ARG A 563 7.30 -2.30 20.66
CA ARG A 563 6.06 -1.86 20.01
C ARG A 563 5.20 -0.94 20.90
N GLU A 564 5.69 -0.52 22.06
CA GLU A 564 4.96 0.39 22.95
C GLU A 564 4.80 1.77 22.29
N GLN A 565 3.57 2.29 22.26
CA GLN A 565 3.27 3.58 21.65
C GLN A 565 3.95 4.73 22.41
N GLY A 566 4.67 5.57 21.67
CA GLY A 566 5.40 6.71 22.22
C GLY A 566 6.82 6.39 22.66
N ARG A 567 7.25 5.11 22.59
CA ARG A 567 8.61 4.66 22.89
C ARG A 567 9.67 5.42 22.08
N ARG A 568 10.77 5.79 22.74
CA ARG A 568 11.99 6.28 22.10
C ARG A 568 13.05 5.16 21.98
N PRO A 569 14.00 5.26 21.03
CA PRO A 569 15.02 4.23 20.82
C PRO A 569 15.90 3.94 22.04
N ASN A 570 16.14 4.96 22.87
CA ASN A 570 16.97 4.92 24.08
C ASN A 570 16.32 4.22 25.29
N GLU A 571 15.11 3.69 25.13
CA GLU A 571 14.33 3.04 26.20
C GLU A 571 14.31 1.51 25.99
N GLY A 572 15.49 0.90 25.87
CA GLY A 572 15.62 -0.55 25.75
C GLY A 572 15.03 -1.27 26.96
N LEU A 573 14.20 -2.30 26.74
CA LEU A 573 13.66 -3.12 27.82
C LEU A 573 14.75 -4.06 28.36
N ARG A 574 14.94 -4.08 29.68
CA ARG A 574 15.84 -5.02 30.37
C ARG A 574 15.31 -5.39 31.75
N THR A 575 15.73 -6.56 32.25
CA THR A 575 15.43 -6.97 33.63
C THR A 575 16.45 -6.34 34.58
N VAL A 576 15.98 -5.65 35.61
CA VAL A 576 16.82 -5.08 36.66
C VAL A 576 16.44 -5.70 38.01
N THR A 577 17.44 -6.14 38.78
CA THR A 577 17.27 -6.60 40.17
C THR A 577 17.92 -5.61 41.12
N LEU A 578 17.12 -4.94 41.94
CA LEU A 578 17.62 -4.12 43.05
C LEU A 578 17.76 -5.01 44.28
N GLN A 579 18.99 -5.33 44.68
CA GLN A 579 19.26 -6.29 45.75
C GLN A 579 19.25 -5.64 47.12
N ARG A 580 19.54 -4.34 47.17
CA ARG A 580 19.65 -3.57 48.41
C ARG A 580 18.39 -2.73 48.66
N PRO A 581 17.86 -2.72 49.90
CA PRO A 581 16.82 -1.78 50.27
C PRO A 581 17.38 -0.36 50.27
N PHE A 582 16.60 0.59 49.77
CA PHE A 582 16.97 2.00 49.77
C PHE A 582 15.78 2.87 50.16
N TYR A 583 16.07 4.05 50.70
CA TYR A 583 15.11 5.11 50.95
C TYR A 583 15.09 6.07 49.76
N ILE A 584 13.92 6.52 49.34
CA ILE A 584 13.74 7.55 48.31
C ILE A 584 12.79 8.65 48.81
N GLY A 585 13.09 9.90 48.44
CA GLY A 585 12.31 11.07 48.83
C GLY A 585 10.85 10.97 48.42
N VAL A 586 9.96 11.21 49.40
CA VAL A 586 8.51 11.20 49.20
C VAL A 586 8.07 12.34 48.26
N LEU A 587 8.75 13.48 48.34
CA LEU A 587 8.53 14.69 47.55
C LEU A 587 9.83 15.08 46.84
N PRO A 588 9.81 15.80 45.71
CA PRO A 588 10.99 16.51 45.21
C PRO A 588 11.56 17.46 46.27
N VAL A 589 12.87 17.77 46.18
CA VAL A 589 13.49 18.79 47.04
C VAL A 589 12.84 20.15 46.72
N THR A 590 12.48 20.89 47.76
CA THR A 590 11.81 22.19 47.61
C THR A 590 12.80 23.35 47.56
N ASN A 591 12.38 24.52 47.07
CA ASN A 591 13.18 25.74 47.16
C ASN A 591 13.56 26.06 48.62
N GLY A 592 12.62 25.87 49.56
CA GLY A 592 12.86 26.11 50.98
C GLY A 592 13.90 25.16 51.59
N ASP A 593 13.90 23.88 51.17
CA ASP A 593 14.94 22.92 51.57
C ASP A 593 16.30 23.30 50.97
N PHE A 594 16.33 23.61 49.68
CA PHE A 594 17.57 23.94 48.96
C PHE A 594 18.23 25.22 49.47
N ARG A 595 17.45 26.21 49.89
CA ARG A 595 17.97 27.44 50.51
C ARG A 595 18.68 27.23 51.84
N ARG A 596 18.44 26.11 52.53
CA ARG A 596 19.22 25.73 53.72
C ARG A 596 20.67 25.40 53.38
N PHE A 597 20.91 24.95 52.14
CA PHE A 597 22.25 24.71 51.59
C PHE A 597 22.81 25.97 50.93
N ARG A 598 22.04 26.63 50.05
CA ARG A 598 22.42 27.88 49.39
C ARG A 598 21.34 28.94 49.54
N ALA A 599 21.52 29.82 50.52
CA ALA A 599 20.55 30.85 50.86
C ALA A 599 20.17 31.79 49.71
N GLU A 600 21.10 32.02 48.76
CA GLU A 600 20.90 32.92 47.62
C GLU A 600 20.23 32.24 46.40
N HIS A 601 19.88 30.96 46.49
CA HIS A 601 19.24 30.25 45.37
C HIS A 601 17.86 30.84 45.03
N ALA A 602 17.65 31.05 43.73
CA ALA A 602 16.37 31.46 43.18
C ALA A 602 16.07 30.70 41.87
N SER A 603 14.97 29.94 41.87
CA SER A 603 14.40 29.28 40.68
C SER A 603 13.77 30.30 39.70
N GLY A 604 13.33 31.46 40.20
CA GLY A 604 12.88 32.59 39.39
C GLY A 604 11.37 32.60 39.04
N TYR A 605 11.05 33.11 37.85
CA TYR A 605 9.68 33.34 37.38
C TYR A 605 9.52 32.90 35.92
N ILE A 606 8.30 32.47 35.57
CA ILE A 606 7.90 32.18 34.19
C ILE A 606 6.55 32.83 33.96
N ASP A 607 6.43 33.64 32.91
CA ASP A 607 5.17 34.31 32.53
C ASP A 607 4.46 35.01 33.70
N ARG A 608 5.25 35.70 34.55
CA ARG A 608 4.83 36.39 35.79
C ARG A 608 4.34 35.48 36.92
N GLN A 609 4.42 34.17 36.76
CA GLN A 609 4.18 33.19 37.81
C GLN A 609 5.50 32.84 38.49
N SER A 610 5.50 32.80 39.82
CA SER A 610 6.69 32.39 40.57
C SER A 610 6.87 30.88 40.46
N ILE A 611 8.11 30.46 40.24
CA ILE A 611 8.56 29.06 40.40
C ILE A 611 9.52 28.92 41.59
N ASP A 612 9.54 29.94 42.46
CA ASP A 612 10.57 30.18 43.47
C ASP A 612 10.06 30.16 44.92
N LEU A 613 8.77 29.85 45.11
CA LEU A 613 8.18 29.76 46.45
C LEU A 613 8.74 28.56 47.21
N ASP A 614 8.86 28.69 48.54
CA ASP A 614 9.50 27.67 49.40
C ASP A 614 8.89 26.27 49.27
N SER A 615 7.59 26.16 48.96
CA SER A 615 6.89 24.88 48.83
C SER A 615 6.89 24.30 47.41
N GLN A 616 7.41 25.04 46.42
CA GLN A 616 7.59 24.55 45.05
C GLN A 616 8.89 23.75 44.94
N PRO A 617 8.98 22.80 43.99
CA PRO A 617 10.20 22.07 43.75
C PRO A 617 11.33 23.03 43.34
N VAL A 618 12.54 22.75 43.82
CA VAL A 618 13.71 23.48 43.38
C VAL A 618 13.97 23.17 41.90
N THR A 619 14.19 24.21 41.10
CA THR A 619 14.60 24.14 39.69
C THR A 619 15.76 25.11 39.46
N GLN A 620 16.24 25.25 38.22
CA GLN A 620 17.45 26.04 37.93
C GLN A 620 18.67 25.57 38.74
N VAL A 621 18.80 24.25 38.91
CA VAL A 621 19.94 23.61 39.55
C VAL A 621 20.59 22.62 38.59
N SER A 622 21.91 22.62 38.54
CA SER A 622 22.68 21.61 37.81
C SER A 622 22.65 20.27 38.54
N TRP A 623 23.11 19.21 37.88
CA TRP A 623 23.31 17.91 38.52
C TRP A 623 24.31 18.01 39.66
N GLU A 624 25.39 18.78 39.46
CA GLU A 624 26.43 19.03 40.45
C GLU A 624 25.89 19.74 41.68
N ASP A 625 25.03 20.75 41.50
CA ASP A 625 24.38 21.45 42.62
C ASP A 625 23.52 20.49 43.46
N ALA A 626 22.82 19.56 42.79
CA ALA A 626 22.01 18.55 43.45
C ALA A 626 22.88 17.51 44.20
N ALA A 627 23.99 17.08 43.61
CA ALA A 627 24.95 16.19 44.24
C ALA A 627 25.65 16.84 45.46
N GLU A 628 25.99 18.12 45.36
CA GLU A 628 26.53 18.91 46.49
C GLU A 628 25.51 19.06 47.62
N PHE A 629 24.24 19.31 47.30
CA PHE A 629 23.16 19.34 48.30
C PHE A 629 23.06 17.99 49.04
N CYS A 630 23.16 16.88 48.31
CA CYS A 630 23.16 15.53 48.90
C CYS A 630 24.31 15.33 49.88
N ASN A 631 25.54 15.72 49.50
CA ASN A 631 26.70 15.66 50.38
C ASN A 631 26.57 16.59 51.58
N TRP A 632 26.07 17.82 51.38
CA TRP A 632 25.82 18.77 52.46
C TRP A 632 24.85 18.18 53.49
N LEU A 633 23.74 17.60 53.06
CA LEU A 633 22.78 16.98 53.97
C LEU A 633 23.38 15.76 54.68
N SER A 634 24.21 14.97 54.00
CA SER A 634 24.96 13.87 54.61
C SER A 634 25.87 14.36 55.74
N HIS A 635 26.58 15.47 55.52
CA HIS A 635 27.42 16.10 56.53
C HIS A 635 26.62 16.61 57.74
N GLN A 636 25.44 17.19 57.54
CA GLN A 636 24.58 17.63 58.66
C GLN A 636 24.19 16.44 59.57
N GLU A 637 24.06 15.25 59.00
CA GLU A 637 23.68 14.03 59.73
C GLU A 637 24.85 13.14 60.17
N GLY A 638 26.10 13.59 59.94
CA GLY A 638 27.28 12.79 60.25
C GLY A 638 27.37 11.50 59.41
N LEU A 639 26.74 11.47 58.24
CA LEU A 639 26.82 10.37 57.28
C LEU A 639 28.03 10.55 56.36
N PRO A 640 28.62 9.45 55.85
CA PRO A 640 29.64 9.55 54.82
C PRO A 640 29.06 10.23 53.57
N PRO A 641 29.82 11.10 52.88
CA PRO A 641 29.37 11.66 51.61
C PRO A 641 29.14 10.55 50.58
N ALA A 642 28.18 10.74 49.69
CA ALA A 642 27.93 9.80 48.61
C ALA A 642 28.73 10.13 47.35
N TYR A 643 29.13 11.40 47.19
CA TYR A 643 29.90 11.88 46.04
C TYR A 643 31.30 12.32 46.45
N GLU A 644 32.27 12.02 45.60
CA GLU A 644 33.67 12.43 45.74
C GLU A 644 34.11 13.25 44.52
N ARG A 645 35.15 14.07 44.70
CA ARG A 645 35.77 14.82 43.60
C ARG A 645 36.37 13.85 42.58
N SER A 646 35.98 14.00 41.31
CA SER A 646 36.54 13.25 40.19
C SER A 646 36.83 14.21 39.03
N GLY A 647 38.11 14.45 38.75
CA GLY A 647 38.54 15.46 37.79
C GLY A 647 38.03 16.86 38.17
N THR A 648 37.32 17.52 37.25
CA THR A 648 36.70 18.85 37.48
C THR A 648 35.32 18.78 38.13
N GLY A 649 34.72 17.59 38.26
CA GLY A 649 33.34 17.41 38.75
C GLY A 649 33.22 16.48 39.97
N LEU A 650 32.01 15.97 40.17
CA LEU A 650 31.68 15.01 41.22
C LEU A 650 31.32 13.65 40.60
N ALA A 651 31.67 12.56 41.28
CA ALA A 651 31.28 11.21 40.91
C ALA A 651 30.80 10.44 42.14
N LEU A 652 29.89 9.49 41.94
CA LEU A 652 29.41 8.63 43.02
C LEU A 652 30.57 7.77 43.56
N ALA A 653 30.78 7.81 44.88
CA ALA A 653 31.80 7.03 45.56
C ALA A 653 31.59 5.52 45.33
N ARG A 654 32.69 4.77 45.23
CA ARG A 654 32.68 3.31 45.10
C ARG A 654 33.56 2.68 46.18
N PRO A 655 33.02 1.79 47.05
CA PRO A 655 31.62 1.36 47.12
C PRO A 655 30.67 2.50 47.51
N VAL A 656 29.40 2.39 47.07
CA VAL A 656 28.40 3.43 47.33
C VAL A 656 28.06 3.46 48.83
N THR A 657 28.19 4.65 49.43
CA THR A 657 28.00 4.85 50.85
C THR A 657 26.52 4.91 51.24
N ARG A 658 26.24 5.01 52.55
CA ARG A 658 24.88 5.24 53.10
C ARG A 658 24.47 6.73 53.13
N GLY A 659 25.30 7.61 52.56
CA GLY A 659 25.00 9.04 52.44
C GLY A 659 23.79 9.31 51.55
N TYR A 660 23.24 10.52 51.65
CA TYR A 660 22.26 11.00 50.70
C TYR A 660 22.90 11.16 49.33
N ARG A 661 22.14 10.80 48.29
CA ARG A 661 22.50 10.89 46.88
C ARG A 661 21.28 11.11 46.02
N LEU A 662 21.50 11.30 44.72
CA LEU A 662 20.45 11.13 43.73
C LEU A 662 20.11 9.63 43.58
N PRO A 663 18.84 9.27 43.31
CA PRO A 663 18.49 7.90 42.96
C PRO A 663 19.22 7.49 41.67
N THR A 664 19.50 6.20 41.49
CA THR A 664 19.87 5.72 40.16
C THR A 664 18.67 5.77 39.23
N GLU A 665 18.91 5.71 37.93
CA GLU A 665 17.82 5.66 36.93
C GLU A 665 16.90 4.46 37.19
N ALA A 666 17.51 3.32 37.51
CA ALA A 666 16.77 2.10 37.84
C ALA A 666 15.98 2.22 39.14
N GLU A 667 16.55 2.80 40.20
CA GLU A 667 15.85 3.04 41.47
C GLU A 667 14.66 3.98 41.29
N TRP A 668 14.83 5.05 40.50
CA TRP A 668 13.75 5.99 40.20
C TRP A 668 12.60 5.30 39.48
N GLU A 669 12.88 4.56 38.40
CA GLU A 669 11.84 3.88 37.62
C GLU A 669 11.17 2.75 38.41
N TYR A 670 11.95 1.99 39.18
CA TYR A 670 11.41 0.95 40.07
C TYR A 670 10.44 1.55 41.09
N ALA A 671 10.83 2.64 41.76
CA ALA A 671 10.00 3.32 42.74
C ALA A 671 8.74 3.96 42.11
N ALA A 672 8.84 4.44 40.87
CA ALA A 672 7.71 4.98 40.11
C ALA A 672 6.69 3.91 39.73
N ARG A 673 7.17 2.71 39.36
CA ARG A 673 6.36 1.56 38.91
C ARG A 673 5.89 0.66 40.04
N TYR A 674 6.40 0.86 41.26
CA TYR A 674 6.16 -0.07 42.35
C TYR A 674 4.66 -0.29 42.61
N GLY A 675 4.24 -1.56 42.62
CA GLY A 675 2.88 -1.98 42.87
C GLY A 675 2.81 -3.41 43.42
N PRO A 676 1.74 -3.78 44.15
CA PRO A 676 1.64 -5.04 44.90
C PRO A 676 1.61 -6.33 44.04
N SER A 677 1.56 -6.22 42.71
CA SER A 677 1.44 -7.35 41.78
C SER A 677 2.62 -7.53 40.82
N GLY A 678 3.68 -6.73 40.94
CA GLY A 678 4.79 -6.73 39.96
C GLY A 678 4.37 -6.33 38.54
N GLN A 679 3.15 -5.80 38.37
CA GLN A 679 2.66 -5.26 37.11
C GLN A 679 3.39 -3.97 36.77
N SER A 680 3.91 -3.90 35.55
CA SER A 680 4.58 -2.72 35.02
C SER A 680 3.58 -1.91 34.20
N TYR A 681 3.29 -0.68 34.63
CA TYR A 681 2.38 0.21 33.91
C TYR A 681 3.12 1.18 33.01
N ARG A 682 2.59 1.45 31.83
CA ARG A 682 3.14 2.45 30.90
C ARG A 682 3.14 3.87 31.48
N PHE A 683 2.09 4.24 32.20
CA PHE A 683 1.92 5.52 32.90
C PHE A 683 1.68 5.29 34.40
N ALA A 684 1.83 6.32 35.23
CA ALA A 684 1.53 6.19 36.68
C ALA A 684 0.08 5.82 37.00
N TRP A 685 -0.83 6.01 36.06
CA TRP A 685 -2.26 5.69 36.21
C TRP A 685 -2.70 4.44 35.44
N GLY A 686 -1.78 3.69 34.83
CA GLY A 686 -2.09 2.48 34.05
C GLY A 686 -1.52 2.52 32.63
N ASP A 687 -2.17 1.82 31.70
CA ASP A 687 -1.58 1.55 30.37
C ASP A 687 -2.16 2.36 29.20
N SER A 688 -3.21 3.15 29.45
CA SER A 688 -3.94 3.84 28.37
C SER A 688 -4.33 5.28 28.72
N PRO A 689 -4.38 6.19 27.72
CA PRO A 689 -5.04 7.49 27.86
C PRO A 689 -6.57 7.33 28.02
N PRO A 690 -7.31 8.37 28.46
CA PRO A 690 -6.86 9.74 28.71
C PRO A 690 -6.07 9.90 30.03
N VAL A 691 -5.38 11.04 30.17
CA VAL A 691 -4.70 11.43 31.41
C VAL A 691 -5.77 11.77 32.47
N PRO A 692 -5.87 11.05 33.60
CA PRO A 692 -6.86 11.33 34.63
C PRO A 692 -6.55 12.65 35.35
N LEU A 693 -7.59 13.40 35.72
CA LEU A 693 -7.43 14.61 36.52
C LEU A 693 -6.73 14.32 37.85
N GLY A 694 -5.88 15.23 38.30
CA GLY A 694 -5.20 15.12 39.61
C GLY A 694 -3.99 14.17 39.62
N VAL A 695 -3.57 13.64 38.47
CA VAL A 695 -2.43 12.69 38.40
C VAL A 695 -1.06 13.37 38.48
N GLY A 696 -0.96 14.63 38.09
CA GLY A 696 0.29 15.39 38.12
C GLY A 696 0.11 16.81 37.61
N ASN A 697 1.09 17.68 37.85
CA ASN A 697 1.14 18.97 37.16
C ASN A 697 1.74 18.76 35.75
N LEU A 698 0.93 18.99 34.72
CA LEU A 698 1.23 18.73 33.30
C LEU A 698 0.75 19.90 32.45
N ALA A 699 0.99 19.88 31.14
CA ALA A 699 0.60 20.99 30.27
C ALA A 699 -0.93 21.00 30.00
N GLY A 700 -1.73 21.49 30.95
CA GLY A 700 -3.19 21.61 30.86
C GLY A 700 -3.68 22.91 30.20
N GLY A 701 -5.00 23.09 30.08
CA GLY A 701 -5.61 24.26 29.43
C GLY A 701 -5.38 25.61 30.13
N GLU A 702 -4.97 25.60 31.40
CA GLU A 702 -4.56 26.74 32.22
C GLU A 702 -3.21 27.34 31.80
N THR A 703 -2.35 26.58 31.11
CA THR A 703 -1.09 27.14 30.57
C THR A 703 -1.38 28.09 29.41
N GLY A 704 -2.55 27.99 28.76
CA GLY A 704 -2.93 28.87 27.66
C GLY A 704 -1.96 28.76 26.47
N SER A 705 -1.61 29.90 25.87
CA SER A 705 -0.69 29.98 24.72
C SER A 705 0.80 30.04 25.09
N SER A 706 1.17 29.84 26.36
CA SER A 706 2.59 29.89 26.79
C SER A 706 3.39 28.65 26.40
N LEU A 707 2.70 27.54 26.12
CA LEU A 707 3.31 26.27 25.70
C LEU A 707 2.91 25.92 24.26
N PRO A 708 3.80 25.25 23.52
CA PRO A 708 3.54 24.86 22.13
C PRO A 708 2.45 23.79 21.99
N ALA A 709 2.14 23.05 23.05
CA ALA A 709 1.09 22.05 23.08
C ALA A 709 0.54 21.89 24.50
N THR A 710 -0.74 21.52 24.59
CA THR A 710 -1.43 21.18 25.84
C THR A 710 -2.18 19.85 25.70
N LEU A 711 -2.45 19.20 26.81
CA LEU A 711 -3.24 17.97 26.90
C LEU A 711 -4.73 18.30 26.73
N PRO A 712 -5.40 17.76 25.69
CA PRO A 712 -6.80 18.06 25.46
C PRO A 712 -7.69 17.66 26.65
N GLY A 713 -8.46 18.60 27.18
CA GLY A 713 -9.40 18.37 28.28
C GLY A 713 -8.75 18.18 29.66
N TYR A 714 -7.43 18.39 29.78
CA TYR A 714 -6.72 18.33 31.05
C TYR A 714 -6.56 19.72 31.67
N ARG A 715 -6.70 19.81 32.99
CA ARG A 715 -6.42 21.01 33.79
C ARG A 715 -6.10 20.60 35.22
N ASP A 716 -5.04 21.18 35.78
CA ASP A 716 -4.58 21.00 37.15
C ASP A 716 -4.49 22.30 37.98
N ASP A 717 -4.82 23.45 37.35
CA ASP A 717 -4.87 24.81 37.92
C ASP A 717 -3.49 25.44 38.21
N TYR A 718 -2.39 24.80 37.81
CA TYR A 718 -1.03 25.33 37.95
C TYR A 718 -0.37 25.56 36.58
N PRO A 719 -0.33 26.80 36.07
CA PRO A 719 0.25 27.09 34.76
C PRO A 719 1.79 26.91 34.69
N VAL A 720 2.45 26.77 35.84
CA VAL A 720 3.88 26.50 36.04
C VAL A 720 4.03 25.50 37.20
N VAL A 721 5.23 25.29 37.75
CA VAL A 721 5.43 24.35 38.88
C VAL A 721 4.43 24.57 40.03
N ALA A 722 3.89 23.46 40.52
CA ALA A 722 2.96 23.43 41.64
C ALA A 722 3.73 23.21 42.95
N PRO A 723 3.16 23.56 44.11
CA PRO A 723 3.68 23.08 45.39
C PRO A 723 3.82 21.55 45.37
N VAL A 724 4.91 21.02 45.93
CA VAL A 724 5.14 19.56 45.95
C VAL A 724 4.02 18.83 46.70
N GLY A 725 3.68 17.63 46.27
CA GLY A 725 2.72 16.76 46.97
C GLY A 725 1.24 17.08 46.73
N LYS A 726 0.90 17.91 45.74
CA LYS A 726 -0.50 18.28 45.43
C LYS A 726 -1.28 17.19 44.70
N PHE A 727 -0.59 16.31 44.01
CA PHE A 727 -1.17 15.28 43.15
C PHE A 727 -1.16 13.91 43.80
N HIS A 728 -1.92 12.98 43.23
CA HIS A 728 -2.02 11.62 43.74
C HIS A 728 -0.64 10.95 43.84
N PRO A 729 -0.33 10.29 44.98
CA PRO A 729 0.93 9.56 45.10
C PRO A 729 0.89 8.22 44.37
N THR A 730 2.07 7.66 44.10
CA THR A 730 2.23 6.25 43.69
C THR A 730 1.81 5.30 44.82
N ALA A 731 1.80 3.98 44.56
CA ALA A 731 1.48 2.99 45.59
C ALA A 731 2.46 2.99 46.78
N LEU A 732 3.67 3.54 46.61
CA LEU A 732 4.66 3.76 47.68
C LEU A 732 4.42 5.05 48.47
N GLY A 733 3.44 5.86 48.09
CA GLY A 733 3.21 7.17 48.67
C GLY A 733 4.13 8.26 48.11
N LEU A 734 4.76 8.06 46.94
CA LEU A 734 5.65 9.06 46.34
C LEU A 734 4.84 10.02 45.49
N HIS A 735 5.01 11.32 45.69
CA HIS A 735 4.32 12.33 44.88
C HIS A 735 5.21 12.85 43.75
N ASP A 736 4.57 13.49 42.77
CA ASP A 736 5.23 14.20 41.66
C ASP A 736 6.18 13.30 40.86
N MET A 737 5.82 12.03 40.67
CA MET A 737 6.55 11.09 39.80
C MET A 737 6.10 11.19 38.33
N SER A 738 5.00 11.89 38.05
CA SER A 738 4.39 12.02 36.71
C SER A 738 3.99 13.46 36.40
N GLY A 739 4.89 14.41 36.68
CA GLY A 739 4.68 15.83 36.42
C GLY A 739 5.40 16.72 37.42
N ASN A 740 5.02 17.99 37.42
CA ASN A 740 5.65 19.09 38.15
C ASN A 740 7.05 19.39 37.61
N VAL A 741 8.06 18.60 37.96
CA VAL A 741 9.41 18.74 37.42
C VAL A 741 9.97 17.39 37.04
N SER A 742 10.69 17.34 35.92
CA SER A 742 11.56 16.22 35.62
C SER A 742 12.72 16.22 36.63
N GLN A 743 13.34 15.07 36.87
CA GLN A 743 14.25 14.88 38.00
C GLN A 743 15.59 14.35 37.57
N TRP A 744 16.66 15.00 38.04
CA TRP A 744 18.01 14.47 37.97
C TRP A 744 18.09 13.12 38.67
N VAL A 745 18.75 12.16 38.01
CA VAL A 745 19.18 10.89 38.60
C VAL A 745 20.70 10.77 38.50
N ASN A 746 21.28 9.81 39.23
CA ASN A 746 22.73 9.66 39.33
C ASN A 746 23.41 9.35 37.99
N ASP A 747 22.77 8.51 37.17
CA ASP A 747 23.38 7.87 36.01
C ASP A 747 23.84 8.87 34.95
N TYR A 748 25.01 8.58 34.35
CA TYR A 748 25.36 9.18 33.07
C TYR A 748 24.45 8.65 31.97
N TYR A 749 24.12 9.52 31.01
CA TYR A 749 23.26 9.13 29.90
C TYR A 749 24.01 8.32 28.85
N GLU A 750 23.38 7.22 28.44
CA GLU A 750 23.75 6.42 27.27
C GLU A 750 22.54 6.28 26.33
N SER A 751 22.78 6.37 25.02
CA SER A 751 21.73 6.29 24.00
C SER A 751 21.26 4.86 23.73
N PHE A 752 22.07 3.86 24.07
CA PHE A 752 21.76 2.45 23.91
C PHE A 752 21.81 1.75 25.27
N VAL A 753 20.73 1.06 25.62
CA VAL A 753 20.61 0.28 26.85
C VAL A 753 20.84 -1.19 26.51
N ASP A 754 21.82 -1.82 27.15
CA ASP A 754 22.05 -3.26 27.02
C ASP A 754 20.83 -4.04 27.56
N PRO A 755 20.21 -4.93 26.76
CA PRO A 755 19.07 -5.73 27.20
C PRO A 755 19.41 -6.80 28.25
N ALA A 756 20.70 -7.06 28.50
CA ALA A 756 21.13 -8.05 29.47
C ALA A 756 20.60 -7.75 30.89
N PRO A 757 20.17 -8.77 31.65
CA PRO A 757 19.80 -8.61 33.05
C PRO A 757 20.95 -8.03 33.87
N VAL A 758 20.64 -7.09 34.77
CA VAL A 758 21.65 -6.41 35.62
C VAL A 758 21.16 -6.28 37.06
N SER A 759 22.10 -6.31 38.02
CA SER A 759 21.82 -6.09 39.45
C SER A 759 22.41 -4.78 39.93
N ASP A 760 21.65 -4.01 40.72
CA ASP A 760 21.99 -2.69 41.27
C ASP A 760 22.75 -1.76 40.29
N PRO A 761 22.23 -1.52 39.07
CA PRO A 761 22.93 -0.71 38.09
C PRO A 761 23.09 0.75 38.58
N LEU A 762 24.31 1.27 38.48
CA LEU A 762 24.67 2.65 38.81
C LEU A 762 24.87 3.55 37.57
N GLY A 763 24.50 3.03 36.40
CA GLY A 763 24.77 3.65 35.09
C GLY A 763 26.20 3.44 34.59
N PRO A 764 26.52 4.01 33.41
CA PRO A 764 27.87 4.03 32.85
C PRO A 764 28.89 4.64 33.81
N ALA A 765 30.13 4.16 33.76
CA ALA A 765 31.21 4.68 34.63
C ALA A 765 31.70 6.08 34.24
N GLN A 766 31.43 6.51 33.00
CA GLN A 766 31.84 7.80 32.44
C GLN A 766 30.74 8.34 31.52
N GLY A 767 30.64 9.66 31.41
CA GLY A 767 29.73 10.34 30.50
C GLY A 767 29.88 11.86 30.58
N THR A 768 29.15 12.56 29.71
CA THR A 768 29.17 14.03 29.64
C THR A 768 27.86 14.67 30.10
N LEU A 769 26.77 13.91 30.10
CA LEU A 769 25.43 14.36 30.49
C LEU A 769 24.83 13.35 31.46
N HIS A 770 24.02 13.83 32.39
CA HIS A 770 23.27 12.98 33.31
C HIS A 770 21.84 12.77 32.83
N VAL A 771 21.25 11.65 33.23
CA VAL A 771 19.89 11.30 32.90
C VAL A 771 18.90 12.17 33.69
N VAL A 772 17.81 12.55 33.03
CA VAL A 772 16.63 13.19 33.60
C VAL A 772 15.42 12.27 33.39
N ARG A 773 14.60 12.12 34.44
CA ARG A 773 13.44 11.22 34.48
C ARG A 773 12.13 11.93 34.80
N GLY A 774 11.03 11.37 34.32
CA GLY A 774 9.67 11.82 34.61
C GLY A 774 9.23 13.08 33.85
N ALA A 775 7.91 13.25 33.76
CA ALA A 775 7.31 14.42 33.12
C ALA A 775 7.48 15.72 33.94
N SER A 776 7.27 16.87 33.30
CA SER A 776 7.23 18.19 33.95
C SER A 776 5.89 18.90 33.67
N TRP A 777 5.70 20.07 34.27
CA TRP A 777 4.56 20.96 33.99
C TRP A 777 4.44 21.38 32.52
N LYS A 778 5.49 21.19 31.69
CA LYS A 778 5.45 21.44 30.23
C LYS A 778 5.05 20.22 29.38
N THR A 779 4.86 19.05 30.00
CA THR A 779 4.69 17.81 29.26
C THR A 779 3.25 17.66 28.74
N ALA A 780 3.11 17.57 27.41
CA ALA A 780 1.85 17.24 26.72
C ALA A 780 1.93 16.02 25.80
N SER A 781 3.13 15.45 25.59
CA SER A 781 3.30 14.33 24.66
C SER A 781 3.11 12.98 25.36
N VAL A 782 2.45 12.05 24.68
CA VAL A 782 2.32 10.66 25.14
C VAL A 782 3.68 10.00 25.38
N SER A 783 4.71 10.38 24.62
CA SER A 783 6.06 9.86 24.78
C SER A 783 6.69 10.21 26.13
N GLU A 784 6.53 11.45 26.59
CA GLU A 784 7.15 11.99 27.81
C GLU A 784 6.35 11.67 29.08
N LEU A 785 5.05 11.39 28.95
CA LEU A 785 4.20 11.00 30.08
C LEU A 785 4.51 9.60 30.63
N ARG A 786 5.22 8.76 29.86
CA ARG A 786 5.47 7.36 30.22
C ARG A 786 6.50 7.26 31.34
N LEU A 787 6.31 6.27 32.20
CA LEU A 787 7.25 5.97 33.27
C LEU A 787 8.62 5.52 32.77
N ALA A 788 8.72 5.03 31.53
CA ALA A 788 9.97 4.65 30.85
C ALA A 788 10.74 5.83 30.23
N TRP A 789 10.13 7.01 30.15
CA TRP A 789 10.72 8.14 29.46
C TRP A 789 12.01 8.61 30.15
N ARG A 790 13.05 8.81 29.34
CA ARG A 790 14.34 9.36 29.73
C ARG A 790 14.85 10.34 28.71
N ASP A 791 15.54 11.35 29.22
CA ASP A 791 16.26 12.33 28.42
C ASP A 791 17.50 12.81 29.18
N THR A 792 18.12 13.86 28.67
CA THR A 792 19.28 14.53 29.29
C THR A 792 19.00 16.00 29.50
N ALA A 793 19.75 16.61 30.42
CA ALA A 793 19.95 18.04 30.44
C ALA A 793 21.45 18.33 30.58
N SER A 794 21.87 19.49 30.06
CA SER A 794 23.27 19.94 30.08
C SER A 794 23.57 20.95 31.19
N GLY A 795 22.57 21.36 31.96
CA GLY A 795 22.73 22.37 33.01
C GLY A 795 21.41 22.72 33.70
N PRO A 796 21.38 23.83 34.46
CA PRO A 796 20.19 24.35 35.12
C PRO A 796 19.04 24.61 34.16
N GLU A 797 17.86 24.08 34.47
CA GLU A 797 16.65 24.24 33.67
C GLU A 797 15.43 24.52 34.57
N PRO A 798 14.45 25.33 34.12
CA PRO A 798 13.24 25.66 34.90
C PRO A 798 12.21 24.52 34.98
N THR A 799 12.51 23.37 34.37
CA THR A 799 11.64 22.17 34.38
C THR A 799 12.30 20.98 35.06
N VAL A 800 13.55 21.13 35.52
CA VAL A 800 14.35 20.05 36.09
C VAL A 800 14.67 20.37 37.54
N GLY A 801 14.26 19.47 38.43
CA GLY A 801 14.62 19.46 39.84
C GLY A 801 15.24 18.11 40.22
N PHE A 802 15.10 17.71 41.49
CA PHE A 802 15.60 16.40 41.93
C PHE A 802 14.92 15.92 43.21
N ARG A 803 15.16 14.65 43.56
CA ARG A 803 14.80 14.07 44.86
C ARG A 803 15.96 13.27 45.42
N LEU A 804 15.93 13.00 46.72
CA LEU A 804 16.99 12.28 47.40
C LEU A 804 16.76 10.77 47.42
N ALA A 805 17.83 10.01 47.48
CA ALA A 805 17.86 8.60 47.84
C ALA A 805 19.03 8.32 48.80
N ARG A 806 18.96 7.21 49.55
CA ARG A 806 20.10 6.64 50.27
C ARG A 806 19.86 5.17 50.57
N TYR A 807 20.92 4.37 50.69
CA TYR A 807 20.74 2.98 51.12
C TYR A 807 20.21 2.89 52.55
N ALA A 808 19.43 1.83 52.83
CA ALA A 808 18.92 1.58 54.17
C ALA A 808 19.94 0.88 55.08
N ASP A 809 20.97 0.28 54.48
CA ASP A 809 22.04 -0.45 55.13
C ASP A 809 23.42 0.10 54.73
N ASP A 810 24.44 -0.26 55.51
CA ASP A 810 25.82 0.03 55.18
C ASP A 810 26.28 -0.81 53.98
N PRO A 811 27.23 -0.30 53.16
CA PRO A 811 27.85 -1.10 52.11
C PRO A 811 28.42 -2.39 52.68
N GLN A 812 28.12 -3.52 52.03
CA GLN A 812 28.69 -4.83 52.37
C GLN A 812 30.09 -5.00 51.81
#